data_AF-A0A7Y5BTN1-F1
#
_entry.id   AF-A0A7Y5BTN1-F1
#
_cell.length_a   1.000
_cell.length_b   1.000
_cell.length_c   1.000
_cell.angle_alpha   90.00
_cell.angle_beta   90.00
_cell.angle_gamma   90.00
#
_symmetry.space_group_name_H-M   'P 1'
#
loop_
_entity.id
_entity.type
_entity.pdbx_description
1 polymer ?
#
loop_
_entity_poly.entity_id
_entity_poly.type
_entity_poly.pdbx_seq_one_letter_code
_entity_poly.pdbx_strand_id
1 'polypeptide(L)'
;MTEGAQTRAVEALTPTLTPTIVPSPTVTPSPTLFELPTAPELDVNDYALTLPWPETLIQLDLLNSLPEYDEAAWNQGELRTGGFSATLLFEWQRTFSQNLNQVGQLTHFLQSGEEDYDFYVNSQVIVDILSEAAYQYFNLNNFKLVDQEWWSVEEYYMYGISYQVEIDRDQGSEWLVQVNTGTPHTSFWLTLNENQDGTYSRLDSSMSYQVGYFVTEKEPILIEDLSGDGLTDVLLTNVIRGIGEWVEVLEFVKGSPDGFEYVSAFYEVSEMFFARYDYSYTFSTSPDTGLPMMIVNRTRQIGWNCETTSSRKIHWVNGVEQIIILDTEQPDSINCDIARSVDIEKPPDNQDAIRWLNYAYSQGDLSPENQIYVLFRLALLYSLKGDSWASENYLNAIIELAKNNAHPIAVALAQQLQPLFQQNQILPYKLCLAAESIELPIPYYSYYSGPSAYSYEGLPDGYPTPLCDTREIQLEVLNSLEFDASTSPESVLQDAGFPVLTVEQAPSSSFGNTWLTLIDDDSPDYLAGNVLDFDHKIYLLRFIENEGWDILTSFDYPDYLDWINQDFTGDGIPEIGIVYKYDNPEYTPCELGENQYSAYLLSHLAENWNILYFDNQICLPMNIPFAFEDVLQDKNGDGRVDWVINQLEADNYDVALLETIPATRTLAVHLVSYDSDLEPLISKTAILGDLTTRFFESPTPSLLRPDLEFYRTRWGTGADPTSEQIYAHLTYLLALTYELEGDETQAAALFYDLLANHPDTLWAYLAASRLVLKP
;
A
#
# COMPACT_ATOMS: atom_id res chain seq x y z
N MET A 1 45.64 -58.68 -46.72
CA MET A 1 46.13 -57.65 -47.66
C MET A 1 45.79 -56.32 -47.02
N THR A 2 46.66 -55.86 -46.10
CA THR A 2 47.78 -54.88 -46.30
C THR A 2 47.20 -53.46 -46.32
N GLU A 3 47.53 -52.52 -45.44
CA GLU A 3 48.62 -52.24 -44.45
C GLU A 3 48.01 -51.23 -43.44
N GLY A 4 48.50 -50.93 -42.23
CA GLY A 4 49.79 -51.10 -41.58
C GLY A 4 49.85 -50.05 -40.46
N ALA A 5 50.19 -50.48 -39.24
CA ALA A 5 50.23 -49.68 -38.02
C ALA A 5 51.45 -48.74 -37.95
N GLN A 6 51.33 -47.60 -37.25
CA GLN A 6 52.40 -47.05 -36.41
C GLN A 6 51.86 -46.29 -35.19
N THR A 7 52.38 -46.71 -34.04
CA THR A 7 52.30 -46.16 -32.68
C THR A 7 52.88 -44.75 -32.52
N ARG A 8 52.28 -43.92 -31.67
CA ARG A 8 53.00 -42.99 -30.77
C ARG A 8 52.22 -42.80 -29.46
N ALA A 9 52.98 -42.84 -28.37
CA ALA A 9 52.54 -42.67 -27.00
C ALA A 9 51.81 -41.34 -26.78
N VAL A 10 50.76 -41.36 -25.96
CA VAL A 10 50.20 -40.15 -25.35
C VAL A 10 50.60 -40.18 -23.88
N GLU A 11 51.43 -39.21 -23.52
CA GLU A 11 51.82 -38.89 -22.15
C GLU A 11 50.58 -38.61 -21.29
N ALA A 12 50.62 -39.09 -20.06
CA ALA A 12 49.68 -38.68 -19.02
C ALA A 12 49.88 -37.18 -18.75
N LEU A 13 48.95 -36.35 -19.23
CA LEU A 13 48.76 -35.01 -18.73
C LEU A 13 47.86 -35.10 -17.49
N THR A 14 48.48 -35.17 -16.32
CA THR A 14 47.87 -34.74 -15.06
C THR A 14 47.41 -33.30 -15.24
N PRO A 15 46.11 -32.98 -15.10
CA PRO A 15 45.68 -31.59 -14.99
C PRO A 15 46.18 -31.07 -13.64
N THR A 16 47.28 -30.32 -13.68
CA THR A 16 47.68 -29.47 -12.57
C THR A 16 46.60 -28.39 -12.48
N LEU A 17 45.67 -28.54 -11.52
CA LEU A 17 44.77 -27.48 -11.12
C LEU A 17 45.64 -26.33 -10.61
N THR A 18 45.92 -25.38 -11.49
CA THR A 18 46.39 -24.07 -11.07
C THR A 18 45.15 -23.41 -10.49
N PRO A 19 45.13 -23.00 -9.22
CA PRO A 19 44.01 -22.26 -8.68
C PRO A 19 43.91 -20.97 -9.49
N THR A 20 42.94 -20.89 -10.38
CA THR A 20 42.51 -19.63 -10.96
C THR A 20 41.92 -18.88 -9.78
N ILE A 21 42.70 -17.97 -9.21
CA ILE A 21 42.19 -16.94 -8.31
C ILE A 21 41.17 -16.19 -9.15
N VAL A 22 39.89 -16.50 -8.95
CA VAL A 22 38.80 -15.64 -9.39
C VAL A 22 39.07 -14.32 -8.65
N PRO A 23 39.37 -13.22 -9.34
CA PRO A 23 39.46 -11.95 -8.67
C PRO A 23 38.11 -11.74 -7.99
N SER A 24 38.12 -11.54 -6.67
CA SER A 24 36.94 -11.06 -5.95
C SER A 24 36.32 -9.92 -6.77
N PRO A 25 34.98 -9.85 -6.89
CA PRO A 25 34.34 -8.70 -7.51
C PRO A 25 34.98 -7.47 -6.91
N THR A 26 35.66 -6.69 -7.76
CA THR A 26 36.23 -5.44 -7.33
C THR A 26 35.00 -4.59 -7.05
N VAL A 27 34.61 -4.51 -5.78
CA VAL A 27 33.64 -3.53 -5.30
C VAL A 27 34.18 -2.21 -5.82
N THR A 28 33.54 -1.70 -6.86
CA THR A 28 33.88 -0.38 -7.37
C THR A 28 33.43 0.53 -6.25
N PRO A 29 34.33 1.26 -5.57
CA PRO A 29 33.91 2.17 -4.52
C PRO A 29 32.85 3.08 -5.14
N SER A 30 31.69 3.18 -4.49
CA SER A 30 30.69 4.17 -4.84
C SER A 30 31.39 5.52 -5.02
N PRO A 31 31.03 6.32 -6.04
CA PRO A 31 31.63 7.63 -6.20
C PRO A 31 31.54 8.36 -4.86
N THR A 32 32.68 8.80 -4.32
CA THR A 32 32.76 9.66 -3.14
C THR A 32 31.97 10.93 -3.46
N LEU A 33 30.68 10.93 -3.13
CA LEU A 33 29.70 11.96 -3.48
C LEU A 33 30.00 13.30 -2.78
N PHE A 34 30.77 13.25 -1.70
CA PHE A 34 31.42 14.40 -1.12
C PHE A 34 32.90 14.10 -0.87
N GLU A 35 33.77 15.05 -1.19
CA GLU A 35 35.08 15.11 -0.54
C GLU A 35 34.83 15.47 0.93
N LEU A 36 34.60 14.47 1.79
CA LEU A 36 34.81 14.65 3.22
C LEU A 36 36.21 15.26 3.35
N PRO A 37 36.39 16.36 4.10
CA PRO A 37 37.70 16.96 4.24
C PRO A 37 38.64 15.86 4.72
N THR A 38 39.57 15.46 3.85
CA THR A 38 40.67 14.57 4.20
C THR A 38 41.61 15.38 5.08
N ALA A 39 41.19 15.56 6.33
CA ALA A 39 41.86 16.41 7.27
C ALA A 39 42.98 15.62 7.96
N PRO A 40 44.16 16.23 8.13
CA PRO A 40 45.32 15.60 8.75
C PRO A 40 45.09 15.39 10.26
N GLU A 41 45.29 14.18 10.79
CA GLU A 41 45.32 13.82 12.25
C GLU A 41 44.61 14.82 13.20
N LEU A 42 43.32 15.12 12.96
CA LEU A 42 42.53 15.97 13.87
C LEU A 42 41.89 15.11 14.95
N ASP A 43 41.94 15.56 16.21
CA ASP A 43 41.36 14.89 17.36
C ASP A 43 39.93 15.38 17.62
N VAL A 44 39.08 14.60 18.30
CA VAL A 44 37.73 15.02 18.71
C VAL A 44 37.74 16.35 19.47
N ASN A 45 38.81 16.61 20.21
CA ASN A 45 39.00 17.83 20.99
C ASN A 45 39.11 19.11 20.13
N ASP A 46 39.39 18.97 18.83
CA ASP A 46 39.51 20.09 17.88
C ASP A 46 38.15 20.55 17.34
N TYR A 47 37.07 19.81 17.60
CA TYR A 47 35.73 20.12 17.11
C TYR A 47 34.82 20.69 18.19
N ALA A 48 33.90 21.57 17.77
CA ALA A 48 32.76 22.06 18.52
C ALA A 48 31.46 21.68 17.78
N LEU A 49 30.33 21.66 18.50
CA LEU A 49 29.03 21.41 17.90
C LEU A 49 28.48 22.64 17.19
N THR A 50 27.85 22.43 16.05
CA THR A 50 27.10 23.44 15.29
C THR A 50 25.78 22.85 14.80
N LEU A 51 24.83 23.73 14.43
CA LEU A 51 23.71 23.32 13.60
C LEU A 51 24.20 23.01 12.17
N PRO A 52 23.57 22.05 11.48
CA PRO A 52 23.80 21.78 10.08
C PRO A 52 23.57 23.02 9.22
N TRP A 53 24.28 23.08 8.09
CA TRP A 53 23.99 24.09 7.07
C TRP A 53 22.74 23.69 6.29
N PRO A 54 21.82 24.62 5.98
CA PRO A 54 20.64 24.38 5.15
C PRO A 54 20.93 23.57 3.88
N GLU A 55 21.98 23.95 3.15
CA GLU A 55 22.36 23.31 1.89
C GLU A 55 22.77 21.84 2.08
N THR A 56 23.37 21.50 3.22
CA THR A 56 23.75 20.12 3.55
C THR A 56 22.53 19.27 3.85
N LEU A 57 21.57 19.78 4.62
CA LEU A 57 20.33 19.05 4.93
C LEU A 57 19.51 18.78 3.67
N ILE A 58 19.44 19.78 2.80
CA ILE A 58 18.81 19.69 1.49
C ILE A 58 19.49 18.63 0.61
N GLN A 59 20.82 18.62 0.53
CA GLN A 59 21.56 17.64 -0.26
C GLN A 59 21.42 16.21 0.28
N LEU A 60 21.35 16.05 1.60
CA LEU A 60 21.13 14.75 2.22
C LEU A 60 19.73 14.21 1.94
N ASP A 61 18.72 15.08 1.94
CA ASP A 61 17.35 14.72 1.58
C ASP A 61 17.25 14.25 0.13
N LEU A 62 17.91 14.98 -0.77
CA LEU A 62 18.09 14.61 -2.17
C LEU A 62 18.75 13.25 -2.38
N LEU A 63 19.83 12.98 -1.66
CA LEU A 63 20.52 11.70 -1.75
C LEU A 63 19.70 10.56 -1.16
N ASN A 64 18.85 10.86 -0.18
CA ASN A 64 17.92 9.90 0.38
C ASN A 64 16.78 9.55 -0.60
N SER A 65 16.45 10.44 -1.55
CA SER A 65 15.34 10.28 -2.50
C SER A 65 15.72 9.79 -3.91
N LEU A 66 17.00 9.62 -4.25
CA LEU A 66 17.43 9.22 -5.60
C LEU A 66 17.31 7.70 -5.88
N PRO A 67 16.63 7.27 -6.97
CA PRO A 67 16.47 5.87 -7.34
C PRO A 67 17.71 5.19 -7.97
N GLU A 68 18.80 5.90 -8.26
CA GLU A 68 20.05 5.26 -8.74
C GLU A 68 20.88 4.64 -7.60
N TYR A 69 20.49 4.89 -6.34
CA TYR A 69 20.98 4.17 -5.16
C TYR A 69 20.19 2.89 -4.87
N ASP A 70 19.19 2.56 -5.70
CA ASP A 70 17.99 1.80 -5.34
C ASP A 70 18.04 0.32 -5.74
N GLU A 71 18.60 -0.08 -6.89
CA GLU A 71 18.51 -1.50 -7.30
C GLU A 71 19.24 -2.48 -6.36
N ALA A 72 20.28 -2.05 -5.65
CA ALA A 72 20.95 -2.87 -4.63
C ALA A 72 20.47 -2.56 -3.18
N ALA A 73 19.84 -1.40 -2.96
CA ALA A 73 19.39 -0.95 -1.64
C ALA A 73 17.90 -1.21 -1.39
N TRP A 74 17.08 -1.44 -2.42
CA TRP A 74 15.68 -1.85 -2.29
C TRP A 74 15.58 -3.22 -1.61
N ASN A 75 16.51 -4.13 -1.90
CA ASN A 75 16.66 -5.41 -1.19
C ASN A 75 17.28 -5.26 0.22
N GLN A 76 17.66 -4.05 0.63
CA GLN A 76 18.08 -3.68 2.00
C GLN A 76 17.11 -2.62 2.59
N GLY A 77 15.91 -2.53 2.01
CA GLY A 77 15.10 -1.33 1.80
C GLY A 77 14.25 -0.80 2.95
N GLU A 78 14.76 -0.81 4.18
CA GLU A 78 13.92 -0.38 5.32
C GLU A 78 14.67 0.45 6.38
N LEU A 79 16.00 0.34 6.46
CA LEU A 79 16.80 1.18 7.35
C LEU A 79 16.91 2.65 6.89
N ARG A 80 16.61 2.93 5.62
CA ARG A 80 16.65 4.28 5.04
C ARG A 80 15.37 5.09 5.25
N THR A 81 14.19 4.48 5.18
CA THR A 81 12.97 5.24 4.88
C THR A 81 12.30 5.86 6.11
N GLY A 82 12.36 5.22 7.29
CA GLY A 82 11.78 5.78 8.52
C GLY A 82 12.77 6.58 9.38
N GLY A 83 13.87 5.94 9.79
CA GLY A 83 14.77 6.47 10.82
C GLY A 83 15.57 7.70 10.39
N PHE A 84 16.20 7.64 9.21
CA PHE A 84 17.01 8.73 8.67
C PHE A 84 16.13 9.93 8.30
N SER A 85 15.01 9.70 7.61
CA SER A 85 14.04 10.75 7.25
C SER A 85 13.52 11.49 8.48
N ALA A 86 13.10 10.78 9.54
CA ALA A 86 12.65 11.41 10.79
C ALA A 86 13.76 12.21 11.49
N THR A 87 15.02 11.75 11.40
CA THR A 87 16.15 12.48 11.99
C THR A 87 16.54 13.70 11.19
N LEU A 88 16.53 13.60 9.86
CA LEU A 88 16.76 14.72 8.96
C LEU A 88 15.68 15.80 9.19
N LEU A 89 14.44 15.38 9.36
CA LEU A 89 13.30 16.23 9.68
C LEU A 89 13.52 17.06 10.96
N PHE A 90 13.98 16.41 12.02
CA PHE A 90 14.31 17.08 13.27
C PHE A 90 15.41 18.14 13.08
N GLU A 91 16.44 17.83 12.29
CA GLU A 91 17.52 18.77 11.98
C GLU A 91 17.04 19.95 11.13
N TRP A 92 16.11 19.72 10.20
CA TRP A 92 15.42 20.76 9.44
C TRP A 92 14.68 21.73 10.36
N GLN A 93 13.79 21.22 11.22
CA GLN A 93 13.04 22.05 12.18
C GLN A 93 13.99 22.89 13.02
N ARG A 94 15.06 22.29 13.54
CA ARG A 94 16.03 22.98 14.40
C ARG A 94 16.83 24.06 13.64
N THR A 95 17.15 23.83 12.37
CA THR A 95 17.97 24.74 11.55
C THR A 95 17.15 25.91 11.03
N PHE A 96 16.01 25.66 10.40
CA PHE A 96 15.26 26.69 9.68
C PHE A 96 14.33 27.53 10.58
N SER A 97 13.85 27.00 11.71
CA SER A 97 12.97 27.77 12.62
C SER A 97 13.65 28.97 13.30
N GLN A 98 14.99 29.04 13.26
CA GLN A 98 15.75 30.04 14.01
C GLN A 98 16.06 31.33 13.22
N ASN A 99 15.88 31.35 11.89
CA ASN A 99 16.34 32.46 11.06
C ASN A 99 15.57 32.62 9.73
N LEU A 100 14.82 33.72 9.60
CA LEU A 100 14.09 34.06 8.36
C LEU A 100 14.95 34.09 7.10
N ASN A 101 16.22 34.47 7.19
CA ASN A 101 17.10 34.47 6.01
C ASN A 101 17.35 33.05 5.49
N GLN A 102 17.36 32.06 6.38
CA GLN A 102 17.52 30.64 6.00
C GLN A 102 16.22 30.09 5.39
N VAL A 103 15.05 30.64 5.77
CA VAL A 103 13.77 30.25 5.15
C VAL A 103 13.67 30.75 3.71
N GLY A 104 14.18 31.95 3.39
CA GLY A 104 14.29 32.41 2.00
C GLY A 104 15.18 31.53 1.13
N GLN A 105 16.24 30.96 1.71
CA GLN A 105 17.07 29.97 1.02
C GLN A 105 16.32 28.65 0.79
N LEU A 106 15.53 28.21 1.77
CA LEU A 106 14.68 27.03 1.64
C LEU A 106 13.64 27.21 0.53
N THR A 107 12.89 28.31 0.51
CA THR A 107 11.87 28.56 -0.52
C THR A 107 12.48 28.72 -1.90
N HIS A 108 13.66 29.36 -2.01
CA HIS A 108 14.39 29.43 -3.28
C HIS A 108 14.87 28.07 -3.76
N PHE A 109 15.38 27.23 -2.84
CA PHE A 109 15.80 25.88 -3.16
C PHE A 109 14.62 25.04 -3.68
N LEU A 110 13.52 25.04 -2.92
CA LEU A 110 12.28 24.36 -3.27
C LEU A 110 11.78 24.79 -4.67
N GLN A 111 11.89 26.07 -5.03
CA GLN A 111 11.58 26.57 -6.37
C GLN A 111 12.51 26.12 -7.48
N SER A 112 13.78 25.91 -7.16
CA SER A 112 14.82 25.56 -8.13
C SER A 112 14.89 24.06 -8.45
N GLY A 113 14.16 23.23 -7.70
CA GLY A 113 14.10 21.80 -7.92
C GLY A 113 13.44 21.41 -9.25
N GLU A 114 14.06 20.48 -9.99
CA GLU A 114 13.44 19.71 -11.08
C GLU A 114 12.21 18.92 -10.62
N GLU A 115 11.35 18.47 -11.53
CA GLU A 115 9.93 18.10 -11.30
C GLU A 115 9.61 16.92 -10.33
N ASP A 116 10.61 16.36 -9.63
CA ASP A 116 10.51 15.10 -8.87
C ASP A 116 10.58 15.23 -7.32
N TYR A 117 10.73 16.43 -6.75
CA TYR A 117 10.88 16.60 -5.28
C TYR A 117 9.60 16.35 -4.46
N ASP A 118 8.44 16.45 -5.10
CA ASP A 118 7.13 16.53 -4.43
C ASP A 118 6.70 15.27 -3.66
N PHE A 119 7.36 14.13 -3.91
CA PHE A 119 6.96 12.85 -3.35
C PHE A 119 7.74 12.43 -2.10
N TYR A 120 8.85 13.09 -1.78
CA TYR A 120 9.83 12.53 -0.83
C TYR A 120 10.12 13.40 0.40
N VAL A 121 9.72 14.68 0.42
CA VAL A 121 9.94 15.56 1.57
C VAL A 121 8.72 15.56 2.49
N ASN A 122 8.94 15.51 3.81
CA ASN A 122 7.86 15.57 4.79
C ASN A 122 7.16 16.94 4.76
N SER A 123 5.96 16.94 4.20
CA SER A 123 5.16 18.12 3.90
C SER A 123 4.76 18.94 5.14
N GLN A 124 4.54 18.30 6.30
CA GLN A 124 4.16 19.01 7.53
C GLN A 124 5.26 19.96 7.99
N VAL A 125 6.53 19.53 7.95
CA VAL A 125 7.62 20.35 8.48
C VAL A 125 7.96 21.51 7.57
N ILE A 126 7.84 21.33 6.26
CA ILE A 126 7.88 22.44 5.33
C ILE A 126 6.80 23.46 5.72
N VAL A 127 5.58 23.01 5.93
CA VAL A 127 4.48 23.90 6.36
C VAL A 127 4.78 24.57 7.69
N ASP A 128 5.28 23.87 8.71
CA ASP A 128 5.62 24.44 10.01
C ASP A 128 6.68 25.55 9.90
N ILE A 129 7.75 25.30 9.13
CA ILE A 129 8.83 26.26 8.88
C ILE A 129 8.30 27.50 8.15
N LEU A 130 7.53 27.30 7.08
CA LEU A 130 6.97 28.40 6.27
C LEU A 130 5.92 29.20 7.05
N SER A 131 5.12 28.49 7.86
CA SER A 131 4.10 29.06 8.73
C SER A 131 4.70 29.98 9.78
N GLU A 132 5.77 29.53 10.44
CA GLU A 132 6.53 30.36 11.38
C GLU A 132 7.17 31.56 10.68
N ALA A 133 7.70 31.37 9.47
CA ALA A 133 8.33 32.45 8.72
C ALA A 133 7.33 33.54 8.30
N ALA A 134 6.15 33.16 7.81
CA ALA A 134 5.07 34.08 7.49
C ALA A 134 4.62 34.87 8.74
N TYR A 135 4.43 34.19 9.87
CA TYR A 135 4.09 34.81 11.14
C TYR A 135 5.14 35.84 11.59
N GLN A 136 6.42 35.47 11.61
CA GLN A 136 7.50 36.38 11.99
C GLN A 136 7.61 37.55 11.01
N TYR A 137 7.42 37.32 9.71
CA TYR A 137 7.44 38.38 8.70
C TYR A 137 6.39 39.45 8.97
N PHE A 138 5.14 39.04 9.25
CA PHE A 138 4.05 39.98 9.54
C PHE A 138 4.37 40.87 10.74
N ASN A 139 4.97 40.30 11.79
CA ASN A 139 5.34 41.02 13.01
C ASN A 139 6.55 41.95 12.83
N LEU A 140 7.64 41.46 12.24
CA LEU A 140 8.88 42.23 12.09
C LEU A 140 8.72 43.42 11.15
N ASN A 141 7.82 43.32 10.16
CA ASN A 141 7.60 44.36 9.16
C ASN A 141 6.38 45.26 9.45
N ASN A 142 5.67 45.05 10.57
CA ASN A 142 4.38 45.71 10.87
C ASN A 142 3.41 45.61 9.69
N PHE A 143 3.32 44.43 9.08
CA PHE A 143 2.46 44.19 7.94
C PHE A 143 1.00 44.38 8.33
N LYS A 144 0.17 44.99 7.49
CA LYS A 144 -1.25 45.22 7.77
C LYS A 144 -2.11 44.35 6.87
N LEU A 145 -2.78 43.38 7.50
CA LEU A 145 -3.78 42.53 6.86
C LEU A 145 -5.05 43.35 6.57
N VAL A 146 -5.71 43.05 5.46
CA VAL A 146 -6.94 43.72 5.01
C VAL A 146 -7.92 42.65 4.55
N ASP A 147 -9.18 42.80 4.92
CA ASP A 147 -10.21 41.80 4.64
C ASP A 147 -10.42 41.63 3.14
N GLN A 148 -10.34 40.37 2.68
CA GLN A 148 -10.49 39.92 1.30
C GLN A 148 -9.49 40.58 0.32
N GLU A 149 -8.31 40.99 0.80
CA GLU A 149 -7.23 41.48 -0.05
C GLU A 149 -6.08 40.48 -0.19
N TRP A 150 -5.52 40.44 -1.39
CA TRP A 150 -4.33 39.65 -1.70
C TRP A 150 -3.06 40.35 -1.22
N TRP A 151 -2.14 39.57 -0.67
CA TRP A 151 -0.81 40.00 -0.24
C TRP A 151 0.28 39.14 -0.87
N SER A 152 1.50 39.67 -0.96
CA SER A 152 2.66 38.93 -1.42
C SER A 152 3.96 39.44 -0.79
N VAL A 153 4.92 38.53 -0.66
CA VAL A 153 6.25 38.76 -0.13
C VAL A 153 7.26 38.09 -1.07
N GLU A 154 7.77 38.88 -2.01
CA GLU A 154 8.65 38.39 -3.08
C GLU A 154 9.92 37.70 -2.56
N GLU A 155 10.51 38.20 -1.46
CA GLU A 155 11.76 37.67 -0.89
C GLU A 155 11.65 36.22 -0.40
N TYR A 156 10.45 35.81 0.01
CA TYR A 156 10.17 34.44 0.47
C TYR A 156 9.26 33.67 -0.47
N TYR A 157 8.88 34.28 -1.62
CA TYR A 157 7.93 33.73 -2.58
C TYR A 157 6.60 33.28 -1.96
N MET A 158 6.15 34.01 -0.93
CA MET A 158 4.87 33.77 -0.27
C MET A 158 3.82 34.75 -0.79
N TYR A 159 2.58 34.30 -0.96
CA TYR A 159 1.45 35.13 -1.32
C TYR A 159 0.15 34.51 -0.84
N GLY A 160 -0.94 35.27 -0.77
CA GLY A 160 -2.22 34.72 -0.36
C GLY A 160 -3.27 35.78 -0.13
N ILE A 161 -4.35 35.41 0.55
CA ILE A 161 -5.48 36.26 0.88
C ILE A 161 -5.75 36.21 2.38
N SER A 162 -6.20 37.32 2.94
CA SER A 162 -6.63 37.41 4.35
C SER A 162 -8.13 37.63 4.46
N TYR A 163 -8.76 36.99 5.43
CA TYR A 163 -10.16 37.15 5.80
C TYR A 163 -10.23 37.64 7.23
N GLN A 164 -10.99 38.70 7.48
CA GLN A 164 -11.33 39.10 8.83
C GLN A 164 -12.37 38.13 9.38
N VAL A 165 -12.08 37.56 10.55
CA VAL A 165 -12.93 36.60 11.23
C VAL A 165 -13.18 37.06 12.66
N GLU A 166 -14.14 36.44 13.33
CA GLU A 166 -14.51 36.67 14.73
C GLU A 166 -14.47 35.31 15.44
N ILE A 167 -13.56 35.11 16.39
CA ILE A 167 -13.29 33.78 16.98
C ILE A 167 -13.27 33.76 18.51
N ASP A 168 -13.19 34.91 19.19
CA ASP A 168 -13.15 34.97 20.66
C ASP A 168 -14.10 36.02 21.29
N ARG A 169 -14.83 36.79 20.47
CA ARG A 169 -15.77 37.87 20.82
C ARG A 169 -15.15 39.05 21.53
N ASP A 170 -13.85 39.26 21.36
CA ASP A 170 -13.20 40.45 21.87
C ASP A 170 -13.41 41.67 20.94
N GLN A 171 -12.59 42.71 21.05
CA GLN A 171 -12.70 43.92 20.19
C GLN A 171 -11.53 44.05 19.21
N GLY A 172 -10.60 43.10 19.26
CA GLY A 172 -9.50 42.94 18.34
C GLY A 172 -9.99 42.62 16.95
N SER A 173 -9.05 42.58 16.02
CA SER A 173 -9.33 42.01 14.70
C SER A 173 -8.64 40.66 14.65
N GLU A 174 -9.41 39.62 14.35
CA GLU A 174 -8.86 38.29 14.12
C GLU A 174 -8.84 38.01 12.63
N TRP A 175 -7.86 37.22 12.21
CA TRP A 175 -7.54 37.02 10.81
C TRP A 175 -7.34 35.54 10.52
N LEU A 176 -8.01 35.08 9.48
CA LEU A 176 -7.69 33.84 8.78
C LEU A 176 -6.88 34.19 7.54
N VAL A 177 -5.64 33.71 7.45
CA VAL A 177 -4.72 34.06 6.37
C VAL A 177 -4.33 32.81 5.60
N GLN A 178 -4.69 32.77 4.32
CA GLN A 178 -4.14 31.77 3.40
C GLN A 178 -2.70 32.15 3.07
N VAL A 179 -1.77 31.20 3.17
CA VAL A 179 -0.40 31.35 2.71
C VAL A 179 -0.14 30.32 1.62
N ASN A 180 0.19 30.80 0.45
CA ASN A 180 0.63 30.03 -0.70
C ASN A 180 2.11 30.32 -0.96
N THR A 181 2.88 29.30 -1.35
CA THR A 181 4.24 29.48 -1.89
C THR A 181 4.28 29.22 -3.38
N GLY A 182 5.30 29.75 -4.06
CA GLY A 182 5.66 29.28 -5.40
C GLY A 182 6.06 27.80 -5.41
N THR A 183 6.56 27.29 -6.53
CA THR A 183 6.91 25.86 -6.71
C THR A 183 7.88 25.33 -5.62
N PRO A 184 7.68 24.11 -5.07
CA PRO A 184 6.47 23.32 -5.17
C PRO A 184 5.35 24.03 -4.41
N HIS A 185 4.16 24.08 -5.01
CA HIS A 185 3.08 24.87 -4.44
C HIS A 185 2.76 24.32 -3.05
N THR A 186 2.86 25.16 -2.02
CA THR A 186 2.44 24.83 -0.66
C THR A 186 1.34 25.79 -0.29
N SER A 187 0.20 25.30 0.21
CA SER A 187 -0.92 26.10 0.71
C SER A 187 -1.28 25.70 2.12
N PHE A 188 -1.33 26.65 3.04
CA PHE A 188 -1.73 26.41 4.42
C PHE A 188 -2.42 27.66 4.99
N TRP A 189 -2.97 27.52 6.19
CA TRP A 189 -3.73 28.57 6.87
C TRP A 189 -3.03 29.02 8.15
N LEU A 190 -3.08 30.32 8.41
CA LEU A 190 -2.70 30.92 9.68
C LEU A 190 -3.92 31.56 10.33
N THR A 191 -4.00 31.42 11.66
CA THR A 191 -5.00 32.10 12.48
C THR A 191 -4.28 33.07 13.40
N LEU A 192 -4.64 34.35 13.31
CA LEU A 192 -3.92 35.44 13.97
C LEU A 192 -4.89 36.35 14.71
N ASN A 193 -4.49 36.83 15.89
CA ASN A 193 -5.19 37.91 16.62
C ASN A 193 -4.30 39.17 16.62
N GLU A 194 -4.85 40.31 16.15
CA GLU A 194 -4.17 41.60 16.12
C GLU A 194 -4.17 42.28 17.50
N ASN A 195 -2.98 42.43 18.07
CA ASN A 195 -2.73 43.13 19.31
C ASN A 195 -2.95 44.65 19.16
N GLN A 196 -3.15 45.35 20.30
CA GLN A 196 -3.33 46.81 20.33
C GLN A 196 -2.13 47.62 19.77
N ASP A 197 -0.93 47.04 19.77
CA ASP A 197 0.26 47.66 19.18
C ASP A 197 0.39 47.41 17.67
N GLY A 198 -0.55 46.66 17.09
CA GLY A 198 -0.61 46.33 15.67
C GLY A 198 0.24 45.12 15.26
N THR A 199 0.83 44.41 16.22
CA THR A 199 1.45 43.09 16.03
C THR A 199 0.40 41.98 16.09
N TYR A 200 0.78 40.76 15.71
CA TYR A 200 -0.09 39.59 15.70
C TYR A 200 0.38 38.55 16.72
N SER A 201 -0.56 37.99 17.45
CA SER A 201 -0.39 36.73 18.19
C SER A 201 -0.95 35.59 17.35
N ARG A 202 -0.30 34.42 17.41
CA ARG A 202 -0.76 33.22 16.70
C ARG A 202 -1.76 32.48 17.58
N LEU A 203 -2.83 32.02 16.95
CA LEU A 203 -3.83 31.14 17.54
C LEU A 203 -3.71 29.75 16.91
N ASP A 204 -4.34 28.77 17.54
CA ASP A 204 -4.32 27.39 17.06
C ASP A 204 -5.07 27.29 15.72
N SER A 205 -4.55 26.47 14.81
CA SER A 205 -5.20 26.20 13.53
C SER A 205 -5.08 24.73 13.22
N SER A 206 -6.22 24.04 13.23
CA SER A 206 -6.31 22.63 12.85
C SER A 206 -6.71 22.44 11.38
N MET A 207 -6.62 23.50 10.57
CA MET A 207 -7.00 23.48 9.16
C MET A 207 -5.96 22.71 8.36
N SER A 208 -6.40 21.91 7.39
CA SER A 208 -5.48 21.16 6.55
C SER A 208 -4.64 22.06 5.64
N TYR A 209 -3.53 21.49 5.17
CA TYR A 209 -2.57 22.10 4.27
C TYR A 209 -2.35 21.20 3.05
N GLN A 210 -1.78 21.77 1.99
CA GLN A 210 -1.43 21.06 0.75
C GLN A 210 0.01 21.37 0.37
N VAL A 211 0.75 20.38 -0.11
CA VAL A 211 2.11 20.53 -0.66
C VAL A 211 2.18 19.77 -1.98
N GLY A 212 2.70 20.40 -3.04
CA GLY A 212 3.02 19.79 -4.34
C GLY A 212 2.45 20.50 -5.57
N TYR A 213 2.65 19.93 -6.76
CA TYR A 213 2.36 20.51 -8.07
C TYR A 213 0.90 20.91 -8.34
N PHE A 214 -0.04 20.39 -7.56
CA PHE A 214 -1.48 20.50 -7.85
C PHE A 214 -2.27 21.19 -6.76
N VAL A 215 -1.62 22.04 -5.97
CA VAL A 215 -2.32 22.98 -5.10
C VAL A 215 -3.19 23.88 -5.97
N THR A 216 -4.49 23.63 -5.94
CA THR A 216 -5.45 24.56 -6.49
C THR A 216 -5.59 25.71 -5.50
N GLU A 217 -5.31 26.94 -5.93
CA GLU A 217 -5.72 28.16 -5.21
C GLU A 217 -7.23 28.07 -5.00
N LYS A 218 -7.67 27.62 -3.82
CA LYS A 218 -9.08 27.51 -3.50
C LYS A 218 -9.36 28.34 -2.26
N GLU A 219 -10.19 29.35 -2.50
CA GLU A 219 -10.80 30.16 -1.46
C GLU A 219 -11.75 29.28 -0.63
N PRO A 220 -12.01 29.61 0.64
CA PRO A 220 -13.01 28.92 1.43
C PRO A 220 -14.36 28.97 0.72
N ILE A 221 -15.09 27.86 0.75
CA ILE A 221 -16.44 27.78 0.17
C ILE A 221 -17.39 28.70 0.94
N LEU A 222 -17.22 28.75 2.27
CA LEU A 222 -18.03 29.55 3.16
C LEU A 222 -17.22 29.95 4.40
N ILE A 223 -17.35 31.22 4.80
CA ILE A 223 -16.81 31.79 6.04
C ILE A 223 -17.97 32.50 6.74
N GLU A 224 -18.59 31.84 7.70
CA GLU A 224 -19.80 32.33 8.41
C GLU A 224 -19.97 31.59 9.75
N ASP A 225 -20.84 32.06 10.63
CA ASP A 225 -21.27 31.32 11.82
C ASP A 225 -22.19 30.14 11.42
N LEU A 226 -21.56 29.00 11.10
CA LEU A 226 -22.25 27.76 10.69
C LEU A 226 -22.84 27.03 11.91
N SER A 227 -22.22 27.23 13.07
CA SER A 227 -22.58 26.54 14.30
C SER A 227 -23.64 27.24 15.14
N GLY A 228 -23.88 28.52 14.89
CA GLY A 228 -24.82 29.36 15.62
C GLY A 228 -24.30 29.80 16.98
N ASP A 229 -23.01 29.66 17.23
CA ASP A 229 -22.38 30.08 18.48
C ASP A 229 -21.77 31.49 18.39
N GLY A 230 -22.01 32.21 17.29
CA GLY A 230 -21.58 33.59 17.08
C GLY A 230 -20.09 33.74 16.84
N LEU A 231 -19.37 32.65 16.60
CA LEU A 231 -18.00 32.64 16.10
C LEU A 231 -18.00 32.30 14.61
N THR A 232 -16.92 32.65 13.93
CA THR A 232 -16.74 32.37 12.50
C THR A 232 -16.27 30.94 12.33
N ASP A 233 -16.98 30.18 11.50
CA ASP A 233 -16.61 28.85 11.07
C ASP A 233 -16.23 28.86 9.58
N VAL A 234 -15.51 27.84 9.13
CA VAL A 234 -14.98 27.75 7.78
C VAL A 234 -15.32 26.40 7.16
N LEU A 235 -15.80 26.43 5.92
CA LEU A 235 -15.92 25.26 5.06
C LEU A 235 -14.92 25.37 3.91
N LEU A 236 -13.97 24.45 3.86
CA LEU A 236 -12.92 24.37 2.84
C LEU A 236 -13.19 23.24 1.87
N THR A 237 -12.67 23.36 0.64
CA THR A 237 -12.48 22.21 -0.27
C THR A 237 -10.99 21.94 -0.37
N ASN A 238 -10.62 20.71 -0.08
CA ASN A 238 -9.30 20.17 -0.30
C ASN A 238 -9.35 19.15 -1.42
N VAL A 239 -8.24 18.99 -2.12
CA VAL A 239 -8.10 17.91 -3.08
C VAL A 239 -6.91 17.07 -2.62
N ILE A 240 -7.19 15.81 -2.28
CA ILE A 240 -6.15 14.86 -1.91
C ILE A 240 -5.92 13.96 -3.12
N ARG A 241 -4.66 13.82 -3.53
CA ARG A 241 -4.28 12.84 -4.55
C ARG A 241 -4.03 11.49 -3.87
N GLY A 242 -4.87 10.51 -4.17
CA GLY A 242 -4.62 9.10 -3.87
C GLY A 242 -3.95 8.40 -5.05
N ILE A 243 -3.65 7.11 -4.95
CA ILE A 243 -3.02 6.23 -5.96
C ILE A 243 -3.68 6.40 -7.35
N GLY A 244 -3.23 7.38 -8.13
CA GLY A 244 -3.81 7.74 -9.43
C GLY A 244 -5.10 8.57 -9.41
N GLU A 245 -5.69 8.91 -8.26
CA GLU A 245 -7.03 9.49 -8.16
C GLU A 245 -7.09 10.84 -7.43
N TRP A 246 -8.20 11.56 -7.61
CA TRP A 246 -8.47 12.84 -6.95
C TRP A 246 -9.68 12.72 -6.03
N VAL A 247 -9.48 12.97 -4.75
CA VAL A 247 -10.56 13.01 -3.75
C VAL A 247 -10.80 14.46 -3.38
N GLU A 248 -12.01 14.96 -3.62
CA GLU A 248 -12.41 16.24 -3.07
C GLU A 248 -12.89 16.04 -1.63
N VAL A 249 -12.29 16.77 -0.70
CA VAL A 249 -12.58 16.70 0.72
C VAL A 249 -13.16 18.02 1.17
N LEU A 250 -14.41 18.02 1.60
CA LEU A 250 -15.02 19.20 2.21
C LEU A 250 -14.72 19.18 3.70
N GLU A 251 -13.86 20.08 4.16
CA GLU A 251 -13.44 20.17 5.55
C GLU A 251 -14.21 21.28 6.27
N PHE A 252 -14.83 20.93 7.39
CA PHE A 252 -15.48 21.86 8.29
C PHE A 252 -14.63 22.11 9.53
N VAL A 253 -14.27 23.38 9.73
CA VAL A 253 -13.43 23.84 10.83
C VAL A 253 -14.17 24.92 11.59
N LYS A 254 -14.24 24.75 12.91
CA LYS A 254 -15.05 25.57 13.80
C LYS A 254 -14.21 26.64 14.49
N GLY A 255 -14.73 27.87 14.59
CA GLY A 255 -14.14 28.92 15.41
C GLY A 255 -14.21 28.60 16.90
N SER A 256 -13.14 28.91 17.62
CA SER A 256 -13.04 28.84 19.08
C SER A 256 -12.17 29.98 19.61
N PRO A 257 -12.25 30.31 20.92
CA PRO A 257 -11.39 31.35 21.50
C PRO A 257 -9.90 31.06 21.41
N ASP A 258 -9.50 29.79 21.26
CA ASP A 258 -8.10 29.38 21.11
C ASP A 258 -7.66 29.36 19.63
N GLY A 259 -8.60 29.47 18.68
CA GLY A 259 -8.36 29.42 17.24
C GLY A 259 -9.36 28.54 16.48
N PHE A 260 -8.94 27.92 15.39
CA PHE A 260 -9.80 27.05 14.57
C PHE A 260 -9.59 25.56 14.91
N GLU A 261 -10.68 24.89 15.28
CA GLU A 261 -10.71 23.47 15.65
C GLU A 261 -11.32 22.62 14.53
N TYR A 262 -10.63 21.54 14.15
CA TYR A 262 -11.17 20.57 13.19
C TYR A 262 -12.39 19.87 13.81
N VAL A 263 -13.50 19.83 13.07
CA VAL A 263 -14.71 19.13 13.51
C VAL A 263 -15.00 17.93 12.64
N SER A 264 -15.04 18.12 11.32
CA SER A 264 -15.32 17.01 10.41
C SER A 264 -14.80 17.25 8.99
N ALA A 265 -14.64 16.15 8.25
CA ALA A 265 -14.34 16.17 6.84
C ALA A 265 -15.28 15.22 6.10
N PHE A 266 -15.79 15.66 4.97
CA PHE A 266 -16.54 14.85 4.03
C PHE A 266 -15.63 14.49 2.88
N TYR A 267 -15.25 13.21 2.86
CA TYR A 267 -14.53 12.64 1.73
C TYR A 267 -15.53 12.33 0.62
N GLU A 268 -15.44 13.06 -0.48
CA GLU A 268 -16.15 12.74 -1.70
C GLU A 268 -15.11 12.26 -2.70
N VAL A 269 -14.98 10.93 -2.80
CA VAL A 269 -14.14 10.30 -3.80
C VAL A 269 -14.84 10.47 -5.15
N SER A 270 -14.40 11.45 -5.95
CA SER A 270 -14.63 11.39 -7.39
C SER A 270 -13.64 10.38 -7.95
N GLU A 271 -14.02 9.12 -8.04
CA GLU A 271 -13.24 8.09 -8.73
C GLU A 271 -13.10 8.54 -10.20
N MET A 272 -12.06 9.32 -10.52
CA MET A 272 -11.87 9.87 -11.88
C MET A 272 -11.61 8.78 -12.91
N PHE A 273 -11.29 7.56 -12.48
CA PHE A 273 -11.15 6.39 -13.35
C PHE A 273 -12.39 5.51 -13.41
N PHE A 274 -13.35 5.66 -12.49
CA PHE A 274 -14.59 4.89 -12.42
C PHE A 274 -15.70 5.78 -11.87
N ALA A 275 -16.29 6.66 -12.69
CA ALA A 275 -17.33 7.59 -12.22
C ALA A 275 -18.62 6.86 -11.78
N ARG A 276 -18.59 6.16 -10.65
CA ARG A 276 -19.77 5.57 -9.99
C ARG A 276 -20.59 6.64 -9.32
N TYR A 277 -19.95 7.77 -8.95
CA TYR A 277 -20.56 8.82 -8.15
C TYR A 277 -20.43 10.20 -8.79
N ASP A 278 -21.58 10.85 -8.99
CA ASP A 278 -21.67 12.28 -9.25
C ASP A 278 -22.15 12.99 -7.98
N TYR A 279 -21.35 13.93 -7.51
CA TYR A 279 -21.67 14.75 -6.35
C TYR A 279 -22.07 16.16 -6.77
N SER A 280 -23.10 16.69 -6.12
CA SER A 280 -23.40 18.11 -6.15
C SER A 280 -23.79 18.58 -4.77
N TYR A 281 -23.36 19.78 -4.40
CA TYR A 281 -23.73 20.40 -3.15
C TYR A 281 -24.38 21.75 -3.38
N THR A 282 -25.35 22.07 -2.52
CA THR A 282 -26.00 23.37 -2.50
C THR A 282 -26.12 23.86 -1.06
N PHE A 283 -25.96 25.16 -0.86
CA PHE A 283 -26.14 25.79 0.43
C PHE A 283 -27.53 26.41 0.53
N SER A 284 -28.16 26.20 1.67
CA SER A 284 -29.45 26.80 2.01
C SER A 284 -29.51 27.10 3.50
N THR A 285 -30.56 27.77 3.95
CA THR A 285 -30.77 28.03 5.38
C THR A 285 -31.70 26.97 5.96
N SER A 286 -31.32 26.39 7.10
CA SER A 286 -32.16 25.42 7.79
C SER A 286 -33.44 26.08 8.29
N PRO A 287 -34.63 25.54 7.96
CA PRO A 287 -35.90 26.10 8.42
C PRO A 287 -36.10 25.94 9.94
N ASP A 288 -35.40 25.00 10.57
CA ASP A 288 -35.56 24.68 11.99
C ASP A 288 -34.62 25.51 12.87
N THR A 289 -33.38 25.74 12.43
CA THR A 289 -32.35 26.44 13.22
C THR A 289 -32.05 27.84 12.71
N GLY A 290 -32.37 28.17 11.45
CA GLY A 290 -31.99 29.43 10.82
C GLY A 290 -30.50 29.52 10.45
N LEU A 291 -29.73 28.45 10.68
CA LEU A 291 -28.30 28.36 10.36
C LEU A 291 -28.09 27.86 8.92
N PRO A 292 -26.93 28.16 8.30
CA PRO A 292 -26.55 27.55 7.03
C PRO A 292 -26.57 26.01 7.12
N MET A 293 -27.03 25.38 6.04
CA MET A 293 -27.03 23.93 5.87
C MET A 293 -26.57 23.58 4.46
N MET A 294 -25.84 22.48 4.37
CA MET A 294 -25.39 21.92 3.09
C MET A 294 -26.29 20.76 2.70
N ILE A 295 -26.74 20.74 1.44
CA ILE A 295 -27.43 19.60 0.85
C ILE A 295 -26.46 18.97 -0.13
N VAL A 296 -26.05 17.73 0.15
CA VAL A 296 -25.23 16.93 -0.75
C VAL A 296 -26.13 15.93 -1.44
N ASN A 297 -26.12 15.95 -2.77
CA ASN A 297 -26.73 14.93 -3.60
C ASN A 297 -25.60 14.07 -4.17
N ARG A 298 -25.71 12.76 -3.91
CA ARG A 298 -24.84 11.72 -4.44
C ARG A 298 -25.68 10.88 -5.40
N THR A 299 -25.44 11.09 -6.68
CA THR A 299 -25.92 10.20 -7.73
C THR A 299 -24.96 9.04 -7.84
N ARG A 300 -25.47 7.81 -7.76
CA ARG A 300 -24.73 6.56 -7.96
C ARG A 300 -25.23 5.86 -9.21
N GLN A 301 -24.35 5.58 -10.16
CA GLN A 301 -24.64 4.61 -11.21
C GLN A 301 -24.38 3.21 -10.64
N ILE A 302 -25.34 2.28 -10.78
CA ILE A 302 -25.18 0.88 -10.35
C ILE A 302 -25.18 -0.11 -11.53
N GLY A 303 -25.01 0.42 -12.75
CA GLY A 303 -24.97 -0.36 -13.99
C GLY A 303 -26.33 -0.45 -14.70
N TRP A 304 -26.35 -0.93 -15.95
CA TRP A 304 -27.54 -1.04 -16.81
C TRP A 304 -28.38 0.24 -16.94
N ASN A 305 -27.76 1.42 -16.85
CA ASN A 305 -28.45 2.72 -16.78
C ASN A 305 -29.40 2.85 -15.57
N CYS A 306 -29.16 2.11 -14.49
CA CYS A 306 -29.82 2.35 -13.22
C CYS A 306 -29.01 3.38 -12.42
N GLU A 307 -29.64 4.53 -12.19
CA GLU A 307 -29.12 5.61 -11.37
C GLU A 307 -29.89 5.64 -10.05
N THR A 308 -29.18 5.69 -8.94
CA THR A 308 -29.78 5.92 -7.62
C THR A 308 -29.30 7.24 -7.07
N THR A 309 -30.20 8.08 -6.59
CA THR A 309 -29.82 9.36 -5.99
C THR A 309 -30.07 9.28 -4.50
N SER A 310 -29.00 9.45 -3.74
CA SER A 310 -29.08 9.64 -2.30
C SER A 310 -28.81 11.10 -1.99
N SER A 311 -29.61 11.68 -1.11
CA SER A 311 -29.40 13.05 -0.66
C SER A 311 -29.22 13.07 0.84
N ARG A 312 -28.33 13.92 1.32
CA ARG A 312 -28.12 14.14 2.75
C ARG A 312 -28.10 15.64 3.04
N LYS A 313 -28.71 16.01 4.15
CA LYS A 313 -28.62 17.36 4.71
C LYS A 313 -27.60 17.33 5.83
N ILE A 314 -26.70 18.29 5.82
CA ILE A 314 -25.63 18.44 6.80
C ILE A 314 -25.80 19.82 7.45
N HIS A 315 -25.74 19.83 8.78
CA HIS A 315 -25.84 21.01 9.62
C HIS A 315 -24.92 20.84 10.83
N TRP A 316 -24.29 21.92 11.28
CA TRP A 316 -23.25 21.88 12.32
C TRP A 316 -23.71 22.56 13.62
N VAL A 317 -24.88 22.20 14.14
CA VAL A 317 -25.51 22.91 15.26
C VAL A 317 -24.65 22.81 16.53
N ASN A 318 -24.20 23.95 17.07
CA ASN A 318 -23.26 24.06 18.19
C ASN A 318 -21.92 23.32 17.96
N GLY A 319 -21.46 23.24 16.72
CA GLY A 319 -20.20 22.55 16.36
C GLY A 319 -20.33 21.03 16.30
N VAL A 320 -21.55 20.50 16.37
CA VAL A 320 -21.82 19.08 16.20
C VAL A 320 -22.44 18.86 14.84
N GLU A 321 -21.76 18.06 14.02
CA GLU A 321 -22.30 17.60 12.75
C GLU A 321 -23.56 16.76 12.97
N GLN A 322 -24.61 17.13 12.26
CA GLN A 322 -25.85 16.39 12.18
C GLN A 322 -26.11 16.05 10.71
N ILE A 323 -26.21 14.76 10.42
CA ILE A 323 -26.53 14.25 9.10
C ILE A 323 -27.98 13.76 9.12
N ILE A 324 -28.82 14.37 8.30
CA ILE A 324 -30.16 13.85 8.00
C ILE A 324 -30.08 13.20 6.62
N ILE A 325 -30.07 11.87 6.62
CA ILE A 325 -30.19 11.08 5.40
C ILE A 325 -31.62 11.29 4.88
N LEU A 326 -31.74 11.79 3.65
CA LEU A 326 -33.00 11.86 2.94
C LEU A 326 -33.23 10.52 2.21
N ASP A 327 -34.47 10.28 1.79
CA ASP A 327 -34.83 9.08 1.06
C ASP A 327 -33.91 8.90 -0.16
N THR A 328 -33.44 7.67 -0.35
CA THR A 328 -32.76 7.30 -1.59
C THR A 328 -33.82 7.09 -2.66
N GLU A 329 -33.80 7.92 -3.69
CA GLU A 329 -34.62 7.69 -4.87
C GLU A 329 -33.98 6.55 -5.67
N GLN A 330 -34.68 5.42 -5.74
CA GLN A 330 -34.32 4.30 -6.58
C GLN A 330 -35.42 4.07 -7.61
N PRO A 331 -35.11 4.13 -8.92
CA PRO A 331 -36.10 3.88 -9.96
C PRO A 331 -36.66 2.45 -9.89
N ASP A 332 -37.98 2.31 -10.02
CA ASP A 332 -38.64 1.02 -10.21
C ASP A 332 -38.61 0.65 -11.71
N SER A 333 -37.47 0.12 -12.16
CA SER A 333 -37.23 -0.25 -13.55
C SER A 333 -36.61 -1.64 -13.67
N ILE A 334 -36.84 -2.31 -14.80
CA ILE A 334 -36.30 -3.65 -15.09
C ILE A 334 -34.77 -3.65 -15.01
N ASN A 335 -34.11 -2.60 -15.52
CA ASN A 335 -32.67 -2.46 -15.44
C ASN A 335 -32.17 -2.29 -14.00
N CYS A 336 -32.92 -1.56 -13.18
CA CYS A 336 -32.61 -1.45 -11.75
C CYS A 336 -32.82 -2.78 -11.01
N ASP A 337 -33.78 -3.62 -11.41
CA ASP A 337 -33.94 -4.96 -10.83
C ASP A 337 -32.78 -5.90 -11.18
N ILE A 338 -32.22 -5.77 -12.41
CA ILE A 338 -31.00 -6.49 -12.80
C ILE A 338 -29.81 -5.98 -11.97
N ALA A 339 -29.60 -4.67 -11.90
CA ALA A 339 -28.50 -4.07 -11.15
C ALA A 339 -28.55 -4.42 -9.65
N ARG A 340 -29.74 -4.36 -9.02
CA ARG A 340 -29.95 -4.73 -7.61
C ARG A 340 -29.58 -6.18 -7.32
N SER A 341 -29.73 -7.09 -8.29
CA SER A 341 -29.44 -8.51 -8.10
C SER A 341 -27.95 -8.82 -7.89
N VAL A 342 -27.08 -7.82 -8.09
CA VAL A 342 -25.62 -7.92 -8.00
C VAL A 342 -24.97 -6.66 -7.41
N ASP A 343 -25.70 -5.89 -6.61
CA ASP A 343 -25.16 -4.68 -5.98
C ASP A 343 -24.12 -5.04 -4.90
N ILE A 344 -22.85 -4.75 -5.15
CA ILE A 344 -21.73 -5.09 -4.25
C ILE A 344 -21.78 -4.31 -2.93
N GLU A 345 -22.28 -3.07 -2.93
CA GLU A 345 -22.39 -2.29 -1.69
C GLU A 345 -23.51 -2.81 -0.78
N LYS A 346 -24.51 -3.45 -1.37
CA LYS A 346 -25.62 -4.05 -0.65
C LYS A 346 -25.98 -5.40 -1.28
N PRO A 347 -25.14 -6.43 -1.05
CA PRO A 347 -25.33 -7.73 -1.69
C PRO A 347 -26.71 -8.28 -1.33
N PRO A 348 -27.56 -8.59 -2.33
CA PRO A 348 -28.85 -9.16 -2.04
C PRO A 348 -28.70 -10.61 -1.58
N ASP A 349 -29.65 -11.08 -0.79
CA ASP A 349 -29.77 -12.52 -0.61
C ASP A 349 -30.17 -13.19 -1.93
N ASN A 350 -29.78 -14.47 -2.08
CA ASN A 350 -30.06 -15.22 -3.30
C ASN A 350 -31.56 -15.31 -3.63
N GLN A 351 -32.47 -15.24 -2.65
CA GLN A 351 -33.90 -15.32 -2.91
C GLN A 351 -34.44 -14.01 -3.50
N ASP A 352 -33.98 -12.88 -2.99
CA ASP A 352 -34.32 -11.55 -3.47
C ASP A 352 -33.73 -11.31 -4.87
N ALA A 353 -32.48 -11.72 -5.11
CA ALA A 353 -31.87 -11.70 -6.44
C ALA A 353 -32.66 -12.56 -7.44
N ILE A 354 -33.01 -13.81 -7.08
CA ILE A 354 -33.86 -14.68 -7.91
C ILE A 354 -35.23 -14.02 -8.19
N ARG A 355 -35.84 -13.37 -7.20
CA ARG A 355 -37.15 -12.71 -7.34
C ARG A 355 -37.07 -11.57 -8.36
N TRP A 356 -36.09 -10.68 -8.23
CA TRP A 356 -35.92 -9.54 -9.14
C TRP A 356 -35.58 -9.98 -10.55
N LEU A 357 -34.65 -10.93 -10.71
CA LEU A 357 -34.26 -11.45 -12.03
C LEU A 357 -35.40 -12.20 -12.72
N ASN A 358 -36.22 -12.97 -12.00
CA ASN A 358 -37.41 -13.59 -12.59
C ASN A 358 -38.46 -12.56 -13.01
N TYR A 359 -38.63 -11.49 -12.23
CA TYR A 359 -39.51 -10.40 -12.60
C TYR A 359 -39.01 -9.72 -13.89
N ALA A 360 -37.72 -9.34 -13.94
CA ALA A 360 -37.08 -8.78 -15.12
C ALA A 360 -37.24 -9.66 -16.37
N TYR A 361 -36.97 -10.97 -16.24
CA TYR A 361 -37.15 -11.95 -17.31
C TYR A 361 -38.60 -12.05 -17.80
N SER A 362 -39.58 -11.99 -16.88
CA SER A 362 -41.00 -12.15 -17.20
C SER A 362 -41.61 -10.99 -18.00
N GLN A 363 -41.01 -9.79 -17.95
CA GLN A 363 -41.50 -8.62 -18.68
C GLN A 363 -41.23 -8.71 -20.19
N GLY A 364 -40.19 -9.46 -20.60
CA GLY A 364 -39.93 -9.80 -22.01
C GLY A 364 -39.36 -8.68 -22.89
N ASP A 365 -39.02 -7.52 -22.32
CA ASP A 365 -38.46 -6.35 -23.02
C ASP A 365 -36.96 -6.14 -22.73
N LEU A 366 -36.23 -7.24 -22.54
CA LEU A 366 -34.79 -7.21 -22.31
C LEU A 366 -34.03 -7.14 -23.64
N SER A 367 -32.94 -6.38 -23.68
CA SER A 367 -31.96 -6.51 -24.77
C SER A 367 -31.40 -7.95 -24.79
N PRO A 368 -30.93 -8.46 -25.94
CA PRO A 368 -30.36 -9.81 -26.03
C PRO A 368 -29.26 -10.07 -24.99
N GLU A 369 -28.43 -9.07 -24.71
CA GLU A 369 -27.32 -9.11 -23.75
C GLU A 369 -27.86 -9.24 -22.32
N ASN A 370 -28.81 -8.38 -21.93
CA ASN A 370 -29.46 -8.45 -20.62
C ASN A 370 -30.24 -9.74 -20.44
N GLN A 371 -30.85 -10.26 -21.50
CA GLN A 371 -31.55 -11.53 -21.47
C GLN A 371 -30.58 -12.70 -21.19
N ILE A 372 -29.43 -12.74 -21.86
CA ILE A 372 -28.38 -13.75 -21.64
C ILE A 372 -27.86 -13.66 -20.20
N TYR A 373 -27.57 -12.44 -19.74
CA TYR A 373 -27.11 -12.19 -18.37
C TYR A 373 -28.10 -12.71 -17.33
N VAL A 374 -29.37 -12.30 -17.43
CA VAL A 374 -30.43 -12.69 -16.50
C VAL A 374 -30.61 -14.21 -16.47
N LEU A 375 -30.62 -14.86 -17.64
CA LEU A 375 -30.73 -16.32 -17.74
C LEU A 375 -29.55 -17.02 -17.08
N PHE A 376 -28.32 -16.54 -17.32
CA PHE A 376 -27.12 -17.14 -16.74
C PHE A 376 -27.07 -16.95 -15.23
N ARG A 377 -27.32 -15.74 -14.72
CA ARG A 377 -27.32 -15.45 -13.28
C ARG A 377 -28.43 -16.22 -12.56
N LEU A 378 -29.61 -16.37 -13.15
CA LEU A 378 -30.66 -17.25 -12.61
C LEU A 378 -30.17 -18.70 -12.54
N ALA A 379 -29.53 -19.21 -13.60
CA ALA A 379 -28.99 -20.57 -13.59
C ALA A 379 -27.97 -20.78 -12.47
N LEU A 380 -27.07 -19.82 -12.26
CA LEU A 380 -26.07 -19.84 -11.20
C LEU A 380 -26.71 -19.83 -9.80
N LEU A 381 -27.64 -18.91 -9.55
CA LEU A 381 -28.33 -18.80 -8.25
C LEU A 381 -29.17 -20.05 -7.91
N TYR A 382 -29.81 -20.67 -8.89
CA TYR A 382 -30.51 -21.95 -8.67
C TYR A 382 -29.54 -23.12 -8.45
N SER A 383 -28.38 -23.11 -9.11
CA SER A 383 -27.30 -24.09 -8.90
C SER A 383 -26.76 -24.02 -7.47
N LEU A 384 -26.51 -22.82 -6.94
CA LEU A 384 -26.06 -22.57 -5.55
C LEU A 384 -27.07 -23.12 -4.52
N LYS A 385 -28.36 -23.10 -4.85
CA LYS A 385 -29.42 -23.68 -4.01
C LYS A 385 -29.57 -25.20 -4.15
N GLY A 386 -28.74 -25.85 -4.96
CA GLY A 386 -28.83 -27.28 -5.28
C GLY A 386 -30.01 -27.65 -6.21
N ASP A 387 -30.67 -26.68 -6.85
CA ASP A 387 -31.76 -26.92 -7.81
C ASP A 387 -31.22 -27.01 -9.24
N SER A 388 -30.53 -28.12 -9.53
CA SER A 388 -29.95 -28.35 -10.86
C SER A 388 -31.01 -28.39 -11.96
N TRP A 389 -32.24 -28.81 -11.68
CA TRP A 389 -33.31 -28.83 -12.68
C TRP A 389 -33.72 -27.42 -13.10
N ALA A 390 -33.91 -26.50 -12.15
CA ALA A 390 -34.17 -25.10 -12.46
C ALA A 390 -32.99 -24.46 -13.20
N SER A 391 -31.76 -24.71 -12.72
CA SER A 391 -30.54 -24.24 -13.38
C SER A 391 -30.46 -24.68 -14.84
N GLU A 392 -30.64 -25.98 -15.09
CA GLU A 392 -30.60 -26.57 -16.43
C GLU A 392 -31.64 -25.94 -17.39
N ASN A 393 -32.83 -25.61 -16.90
CA ASN A 393 -33.86 -24.96 -17.72
C ASN A 393 -33.44 -23.58 -18.23
N TYR A 394 -32.79 -22.76 -17.38
CA TYR A 394 -32.31 -21.44 -17.80
C TYR A 394 -31.10 -21.55 -18.74
N LEU A 395 -30.18 -22.49 -18.51
CA LEU A 395 -29.06 -22.74 -19.42
C LEU A 395 -29.55 -23.26 -20.78
N ASN A 396 -30.56 -24.13 -20.81
CA ASN A 396 -31.20 -24.57 -22.05
C ASN A 396 -31.83 -23.40 -22.83
N ALA A 397 -32.39 -22.39 -22.13
CA ALA A 397 -32.90 -21.19 -22.78
C ALA A 397 -31.78 -20.39 -23.48
N ILE A 398 -30.57 -20.33 -22.90
CA ILE A 398 -29.39 -19.73 -23.54
C ILE A 398 -28.99 -20.52 -24.80
N ILE A 399 -28.98 -21.86 -24.74
CA ILE A 399 -28.71 -22.71 -25.90
C ILE A 399 -29.72 -22.47 -27.02
N GLU A 400 -31.01 -22.32 -26.70
CA GLU A 400 -32.03 -22.01 -27.70
C GLU A 400 -31.85 -20.60 -28.30
N LEU A 401 -31.44 -19.61 -27.50
CA LEU A 401 -31.07 -18.28 -28.02
C LEU A 401 -29.88 -18.36 -29.00
N ALA A 402 -28.88 -19.18 -28.68
CA ALA A 402 -27.72 -19.43 -29.55
C ALA A 402 -28.12 -20.06 -30.90
N LYS A 403 -29.01 -21.07 -30.88
CA LYS A 403 -29.51 -21.75 -32.10
C LYS A 403 -30.29 -20.81 -33.02
N ASN A 404 -30.99 -19.84 -32.45
CA ASN A 404 -31.74 -18.83 -33.19
C ASN A 404 -30.86 -17.69 -33.72
N ASN A 405 -29.52 -17.80 -33.60
CA ASN A 405 -28.52 -16.87 -34.15
C ASN A 405 -28.65 -15.44 -33.61
N ALA A 406 -29.15 -15.27 -32.38
CA ALA A 406 -29.56 -13.96 -31.86
C ALA A 406 -28.38 -13.09 -31.34
N HIS A 407 -27.30 -13.68 -30.80
CA HIS A 407 -26.16 -12.91 -30.27
C HIS A 407 -24.85 -13.74 -30.21
N PRO A 408 -23.67 -13.18 -30.55
CA PRO A 408 -22.38 -13.87 -30.48
C PRO A 408 -22.04 -14.45 -29.10
N ILE A 409 -22.34 -13.71 -28.03
CA ILE A 409 -22.11 -14.15 -26.63
C ILE A 409 -22.91 -15.42 -26.32
N ALA A 410 -24.19 -15.48 -26.74
CA ALA A 410 -25.01 -16.67 -26.52
C ALA A 410 -24.41 -17.90 -27.22
N VAL A 411 -23.86 -17.72 -28.44
CA VAL A 411 -23.23 -18.81 -29.20
C VAL A 411 -21.97 -19.31 -28.51
N ALA A 412 -21.10 -18.41 -28.05
CA ALA A 412 -19.87 -18.77 -27.36
C ALA A 412 -20.15 -19.43 -26.01
N LEU A 413 -21.04 -18.84 -25.21
CA LEU A 413 -21.48 -19.41 -23.92
C LEU A 413 -22.15 -20.78 -24.12
N ALA A 414 -23.00 -20.95 -25.12
CA ALA A 414 -23.63 -22.24 -25.41
C ALA A 414 -22.61 -23.33 -25.79
N GLN A 415 -21.47 -22.98 -26.39
CA GLN A 415 -20.38 -23.93 -26.68
C GLN A 415 -19.70 -24.38 -25.38
N GLN A 416 -19.35 -23.44 -24.49
CA GLN A 416 -18.70 -23.73 -23.22
C GLN A 416 -19.60 -24.45 -22.21
N LEU A 417 -20.91 -24.22 -22.27
CA LEU A 417 -21.88 -24.89 -21.39
C LEU A 417 -22.16 -26.35 -21.77
N GLN A 418 -21.95 -26.78 -23.02
CA GLN A 418 -22.33 -28.14 -23.47
C GLN A 418 -21.74 -29.30 -22.63
N PRO A 419 -20.46 -29.26 -22.20
CA PRO A 419 -19.88 -30.31 -21.37
C PRO A 419 -20.55 -30.44 -20.00
N LEU A 420 -21.13 -29.35 -19.47
CA LEU A 420 -21.74 -29.32 -18.14
C LEU A 420 -23.07 -30.08 -18.07
N PHE A 421 -23.83 -30.13 -19.16
CA PHE A 421 -25.09 -30.89 -19.24
C PHE A 421 -24.90 -32.42 -19.22
N GLN A 422 -23.67 -32.90 -19.36
CA GLN A 422 -23.37 -34.33 -19.26
C GLN A 422 -23.16 -34.79 -17.81
N GLN A 423 -23.17 -33.85 -16.85
CA GLN A 423 -22.99 -34.11 -15.43
C GLN A 423 -24.37 -34.34 -14.77
N ASN A 424 -24.40 -35.17 -13.71
CA ASN A 424 -25.65 -35.44 -12.96
C ASN A 424 -26.15 -34.23 -12.16
N GLN A 425 -25.27 -33.26 -11.94
CA GLN A 425 -25.52 -32.04 -11.17
C GLN A 425 -24.85 -30.89 -11.91
N ILE A 426 -25.54 -29.75 -11.97
CA ILE A 426 -24.92 -28.50 -12.41
C ILE A 426 -24.20 -27.90 -11.21
N LEU A 427 -22.90 -27.67 -11.32
CA LEU A 427 -22.05 -27.17 -10.23
C LEU A 427 -21.79 -25.67 -10.43
N PRO A 428 -22.03 -24.80 -9.43
CA PRO A 428 -21.88 -23.35 -9.56
C PRO A 428 -20.50 -22.92 -10.05
N TYR A 429 -19.44 -23.45 -9.42
CA TYR A 429 -18.05 -23.14 -9.76
C TYR A 429 -17.73 -23.45 -11.24
N LYS A 430 -18.15 -24.62 -11.73
CA LYS A 430 -17.95 -24.99 -13.15
C LYS A 430 -18.75 -24.14 -14.14
N LEU A 431 -19.90 -23.60 -13.72
CA LEU A 431 -20.65 -22.64 -14.56
C LEU A 431 -19.87 -21.35 -14.74
N CYS A 432 -19.23 -20.85 -13.68
CA CYS A 432 -18.45 -19.63 -13.70
C CYS A 432 -17.21 -19.77 -14.59
N LEU A 433 -16.45 -20.85 -14.41
CA LEU A 433 -15.33 -21.20 -15.30
C LEU A 433 -15.73 -21.25 -16.77
N ALA A 434 -16.88 -21.87 -17.08
CA ALA A 434 -17.37 -21.93 -18.45
C ALA A 434 -17.72 -20.54 -19.02
N ALA A 435 -18.15 -19.61 -18.18
CA ALA A 435 -18.47 -18.25 -18.62
C ALA A 435 -17.23 -17.36 -18.76
N GLU A 436 -16.23 -17.54 -17.91
CA GLU A 436 -14.95 -16.83 -17.98
C GLU A 436 -14.06 -17.34 -19.12
N SER A 437 -14.16 -18.62 -19.51
CA SER A 437 -13.45 -19.18 -20.68
C SER A 437 -13.89 -18.62 -22.04
N ILE A 438 -14.75 -17.61 -22.08
CA ILE A 438 -15.26 -17.00 -23.31
C ILE A 438 -14.31 -15.88 -23.73
N GLU A 439 -13.36 -16.21 -24.61
CA GLU A 439 -12.58 -15.21 -25.31
C GLU A 439 -13.49 -14.37 -26.24
N LEU A 440 -13.77 -13.13 -25.84
CA LEU A 440 -14.31 -12.12 -26.75
C LEU A 440 -13.18 -11.20 -27.23
N PRO A 441 -13.19 -10.78 -28.50
CA PRO A 441 -12.27 -9.77 -28.97
C PRO A 441 -12.62 -8.42 -28.31
N ILE A 442 -11.98 -8.13 -27.17
CA ILE A 442 -12.11 -6.84 -26.49
C ILE A 442 -11.35 -5.80 -27.33
N PRO A 443 -11.92 -4.63 -27.64
CA PRO A 443 -11.19 -3.54 -28.26
C PRO A 443 -10.12 -3.08 -27.28
N TYR A 444 -8.88 -3.06 -27.74
CA TYR A 444 -7.61 -2.91 -27.03
C TYR A 444 -7.40 -1.62 -26.18
N TYR A 445 -8.44 -0.96 -25.65
CA TYR A 445 -8.34 0.39 -25.09
C TYR A 445 -9.12 0.70 -23.80
N SER A 446 -9.73 -0.27 -23.11
CA SER A 446 -10.35 -0.03 -21.80
C SER A 446 -9.52 -0.65 -20.68
N TYR A 447 -8.58 0.13 -20.14
CA TYR A 447 -7.80 -0.20 -18.94
C TYR A 447 -8.69 -0.05 -17.70
N TYR A 448 -8.79 -1.08 -16.86
CA TYR A 448 -9.51 -0.99 -15.58
C TYR A 448 -8.90 -1.97 -14.56
N SER A 449 -8.19 -1.45 -13.56
CA SER A 449 -7.69 -2.20 -12.41
C SER A 449 -8.29 -1.62 -11.12
N GLY A 450 -8.83 -2.49 -10.25
CA GLY A 450 -9.42 -2.14 -8.94
C GLY A 450 -10.00 -3.38 -8.22
N PRO A 451 -10.12 -3.37 -6.87
CA PRO A 451 -9.73 -4.48 -5.97
C PRO A 451 -10.72 -5.67 -5.83
N SER A 452 -11.72 -5.72 -6.68
CA SER A 452 -12.58 -6.89 -6.94
C SER A 452 -13.11 -6.62 -8.34
N ALA A 453 -12.38 -7.11 -9.35
CA ALA A 453 -12.24 -6.48 -10.67
C ALA A 453 -13.46 -6.57 -11.60
N TYR A 454 -14.67 -6.58 -11.05
CA TYR A 454 -15.88 -6.61 -11.81
C TYR A 454 -16.96 -5.74 -11.22
N SER A 455 -16.80 -4.42 -11.35
CA SER A 455 -17.97 -3.54 -11.33
C SER A 455 -18.91 -3.97 -12.44
N TYR A 456 -20.19 -4.20 -12.11
CA TYR A 456 -21.19 -4.54 -13.12
C TYR A 456 -21.58 -3.35 -14.06
N GLU A 457 -20.70 -2.36 -14.15
CA GLU A 457 -20.94 -1.05 -14.72
C GLU A 457 -20.22 -0.86 -16.06
N GLY A 458 -20.98 -0.45 -17.07
CA GLY A 458 -20.55 0.65 -17.93
C GLY A 458 -19.47 0.40 -18.97
N LEU A 459 -19.31 -0.82 -19.52
CA LEU A 459 -18.73 -0.90 -20.85
C LEU A 459 -19.68 -0.22 -21.85
N PRO A 460 -19.18 0.55 -22.84
CA PRO A 460 -20.03 1.11 -23.88
C PRO A 460 -20.85 -0.02 -24.51
N ASP A 461 -22.16 0.23 -24.71
CA ASP A 461 -23.16 -0.71 -25.27
C ASP A 461 -22.51 -1.84 -26.10
N GLY A 462 -22.44 -3.06 -25.55
CA GLY A 462 -22.07 -4.26 -26.31
C GLY A 462 -21.02 -5.22 -25.75
N TYR A 463 -20.53 -5.08 -24.51
CA TYR A 463 -19.60 -6.05 -23.91
C TYR A 463 -20.12 -6.64 -22.59
N PRO A 464 -19.95 -7.96 -22.36
CA PRO A 464 -20.38 -8.56 -21.12
C PRO A 464 -19.45 -8.10 -20.00
N THR A 465 -20.05 -7.41 -19.04
CA THR A 465 -19.80 -7.62 -17.61
C THR A 465 -19.51 -9.09 -17.34
N PRO A 466 -18.62 -9.49 -16.41
CA PRO A 466 -18.44 -10.92 -16.20
C PRO A 466 -19.79 -11.54 -15.84
N LEU A 467 -20.09 -12.66 -16.47
CA LEU A 467 -21.34 -13.36 -16.19
C LEU A 467 -21.30 -13.97 -14.77
N CYS A 468 -20.10 -14.14 -14.19
CA CYS A 468 -19.85 -14.63 -12.84
C CYS A 468 -18.53 -14.05 -12.29
N ASP A 469 -18.46 -13.79 -10.99
CA ASP A 469 -17.20 -13.64 -10.25
C ASP A 469 -16.84 -15.01 -9.65
N THR A 470 -15.86 -15.72 -10.24
CA THR A 470 -15.48 -17.06 -9.78
C THR A 470 -15.01 -17.07 -8.32
N ARG A 471 -14.36 -16.01 -7.83
CA ARG A 471 -13.89 -15.92 -6.44
C ARG A 471 -15.05 -15.81 -5.46
N GLU A 472 -16.04 -14.96 -5.74
CA GLU A 472 -17.26 -14.85 -4.92
C GLU A 472 -17.97 -16.20 -4.82
N ILE A 473 -18.15 -16.86 -5.98
CA ILE A 473 -18.81 -18.16 -6.05
C ILE A 473 -18.00 -19.28 -5.40
N GLN A 474 -16.68 -19.26 -5.52
CA GLN A 474 -15.79 -20.20 -4.82
C GLN A 474 -16.00 -20.11 -3.31
N LEU A 475 -15.97 -18.91 -2.74
CA LEU A 475 -16.20 -18.70 -1.31
C LEU A 475 -17.62 -19.13 -0.89
N GLU A 476 -18.64 -18.79 -1.67
CA GLU A 476 -20.01 -19.20 -1.37
C GLU A 476 -20.18 -20.72 -1.39
N VAL A 477 -19.60 -21.40 -2.39
CA VAL A 477 -19.59 -22.87 -2.47
C VAL A 477 -18.85 -23.47 -1.28
N LEU A 478 -17.63 -23.00 -0.97
CA LEU A 478 -16.84 -23.48 0.17
C LEU A 478 -17.61 -23.36 1.49
N ASN A 479 -18.24 -22.22 1.74
CA ASN A 479 -19.04 -21.97 2.93
C ASN A 479 -20.30 -22.83 3.03
N SER A 480 -20.75 -23.44 1.91
CA SER A 480 -21.89 -24.35 1.88
C SER A 480 -21.52 -25.83 2.10
N LEU A 481 -20.23 -26.18 2.09
CA LEU A 481 -19.78 -27.57 2.20
C LEU A 481 -19.89 -28.09 3.63
N GLU A 482 -20.57 -29.23 3.79
CA GLU A 482 -20.65 -29.97 5.05
C GLU A 482 -19.77 -31.22 5.00
N PHE A 483 -18.85 -31.38 5.95
CA PHE A 483 -18.00 -32.58 6.09
C PHE A 483 -17.56 -32.82 7.54
N ASP A 484 -17.06 -34.02 7.83
CA ASP A 484 -16.46 -34.35 9.13
C ASP A 484 -15.01 -33.85 9.16
N ALA A 485 -14.76 -32.80 9.95
CA ALA A 485 -13.46 -32.14 10.07
C ALA A 485 -12.32 -33.09 10.51
N SER A 486 -12.64 -34.24 11.11
CA SER A 486 -11.64 -35.27 11.46
C SER A 486 -11.15 -36.10 10.27
N THR A 487 -11.72 -35.88 9.08
CA THR A 487 -11.37 -36.55 7.83
C THR A 487 -11.00 -35.53 6.75
N SER A 488 -10.21 -35.96 5.76
CA SER A 488 -9.77 -35.08 4.67
C SER A 488 -10.98 -34.50 3.90
N PRO A 489 -11.01 -33.18 3.62
CA PRO A 489 -12.05 -32.54 2.82
C PRO A 489 -11.96 -32.84 1.31
N GLU A 490 -10.90 -33.53 0.85
CA GLU A 490 -10.59 -33.71 -0.58
C GLU A 490 -11.79 -34.20 -1.40
N SER A 491 -12.50 -35.23 -0.95
CA SER A 491 -13.64 -35.77 -1.70
C SER A 491 -14.80 -34.79 -1.79
N VAL A 492 -15.05 -34.01 -0.73
CA VAL A 492 -16.17 -33.04 -0.70
C VAL A 492 -15.86 -31.85 -1.61
N LEU A 493 -14.60 -31.41 -1.65
CA LEU A 493 -14.15 -30.39 -2.58
C LEU A 493 -14.23 -30.85 -4.04
N GLN A 494 -13.78 -32.08 -4.34
CA GLN A 494 -13.87 -32.66 -5.68
C GLN A 494 -15.33 -32.84 -6.12
N ASP A 495 -16.22 -33.27 -5.21
CA ASP A 495 -17.66 -33.40 -5.46
C ASP A 495 -18.32 -32.02 -5.72
N ALA A 496 -17.83 -30.96 -5.08
CA ALA A 496 -18.23 -29.58 -5.34
C ALA A 496 -17.70 -29.03 -6.68
N GLY A 497 -16.78 -29.74 -7.32
CA GLY A 497 -16.23 -29.42 -8.63
C GLY A 497 -14.90 -28.70 -8.61
N PHE A 498 -14.25 -28.58 -7.45
CA PHE A 498 -12.94 -27.95 -7.34
C PHE A 498 -11.81 -28.86 -7.87
N PRO A 499 -10.88 -28.34 -8.68
CA PRO A 499 -9.68 -29.03 -9.14
C PRO A 499 -8.61 -29.05 -8.04
N VAL A 500 -8.80 -29.92 -7.05
CA VAL A 500 -7.89 -30.07 -5.91
C VAL A 500 -6.57 -30.70 -6.36
N LEU A 501 -5.45 -30.02 -6.11
CA LEU A 501 -4.09 -30.50 -6.35
C LEU A 501 -3.58 -31.34 -5.17
N THR A 502 -3.70 -30.80 -3.94
CA THR A 502 -3.29 -31.49 -2.71
C THR A 502 -4.11 -31.02 -1.52
N VAL A 503 -4.24 -31.88 -0.51
CA VAL A 503 -4.87 -31.60 0.78
C VAL A 503 -3.96 -32.11 1.89
N GLU A 504 -3.58 -31.23 2.82
CA GLU A 504 -2.67 -31.54 3.91
C GLU A 504 -3.27 -31.18 5.26
N GLN A 505 -3.02 -31.99 6.28
CA GLN A 505 -3.46 -31.68 7.64
C GLN A 505 -2.41 -30.80 8.30
N ALA A 506 -2.78 -29.56 8.63
CA ALA A 506 -1.88 -28.68 9.37
C ALA A 506 -1.97 -29.00 10.88
N PRO A 507 -0.85 -29.35 11.55
CA PRO A 507 -0.87 -29.59 12.99
C PRO A 507 -1.16 -28.29 13.73
N SER A 508 -2.29 -28.26 14.46
CA SER A 508 -2.70 -27.13 15.28
C SER A 508 -3.21 -27.59 16.64
N SER A 509 -2.45 -27.32 17.71
CA SER A 509 -2.89 -27.60 19.08
C SER A 509 -4.00 -26.66 19.57
N SER A 510 -4.19 -25.51 18.92
CA SER A 510 -5.10 -24.44 19.37
C SER A 510 -6.45 -24.44 18.66
N PHE A 511 -6.54 -24.93 17.43
CA PHE A 511 -7.70 -24.71 16.54
C PHE A 511 -8.46 -25.98 16.13
N GLY A 512 -8.14 -27.14 16.73
CA GLY A 512 -8.76 -28.42 16.35
C GLY A 512 -8.21 -28.93 15.03
N ASN A 513 -9.04 -29.60 14.22
CA ASN A 513 -8.60 -30.07 12.91
C ASN A 513 -8.44 -28.89 11.94
N THR A 514 -7.26 -28.76 11.34
CA THR A 514 -6.96 -27.75 10.33
C THR A 514 -6.49 -28.42 9.05
N TRP A 515 -7.05 -28.00 7.92
CA TRP A 515 -6.70 -28.51 6.59
C TRP A 515 -6.22 -27.39 5.70
N LEU A 516 -5.17 -27.65 4.94
CA LEU A 516 -4.68 -26.80 3.88
C LEU A 516 -4.98 -27.47 2.55
N THR A 517 -5.46 -26.72 1.58
CA THR A 517 -5.87 -27.28 0.29
C THR A 517 -5.38 -26.38 -0.82
N LEU A 518 -4.67 -26.97 -1.79
CA LEU A 518 -4.25 -26.28 -3.00
C LEU A 518 -5.23 -26.61 -4.13
N ILE A 519 -5.73 -25.59 -4.82
CA ILE A 519 -6.71 -25.72 -5.91
C ILE A 519 -6.20 -24.95 -7.13
N ASP A 520 -6.23 -25.59 -8.30
CA ASP A 520 -5.79 -25.02 -9.57
C ASP A 520 -6.96 -24.38 -10.34
N ASP A 521 -7.08 -23.07 -10.29
CA ASP A 521 -8.12 -22.33 -10.99
C ASP A 521 -7.70 -22.02 -12.44
N ASP A 522 -8.23 -22.81 -13.37
CA ASP A 522 -8.08 -22.62 -14.83
C ASP A 522 -8.86 -21.39 -15.37
N SER A 523 -9.30 -20.47 -14.50
CA SER A 523 -9.93 -19.22 -14.94
C SER A 523 -8.86 -18.29 -15.55
N PRO A 524 -9.03 -17.80 -16.78
CA PRO A 524 -8.15 -16.75 -17.31
C PRO A 524 -8.34 -15.48 -16.49
N ASP A 525 -7.24 -14.93 -15.94
CA ASP A 525 -7.32 -13.69 -15.16
C ASP A 525 -7.51 -12.50 -16.13
N TYR A 526 -8.69 -11.88 -16.09
CA TYR A 526 -9.01 -10.68 -16.89
C TYR A 526 -8.57 -9.39 -16.19
N LEU A 527 -7.47 -9.40 -15.45
CA LEU A 527 -6.88 -8.17 -14.93
C LEU A 527 -6.44 -7.28 -16.11
N ALA A 528 -7.27 -6.26 -16.37
CA ALA A 528 -7.09 -5.33 -17.47
C ALA A 528 -5.93 -4.37 -17.18
N GLY A 529 -4.76 -4.70 -17.69
CA GLY A 529 -3.63 -3.78 -17.78
C GLY A 529 -2.36 -4.55 -18.04
N ASN A 530 -1.84 -4.43 -19.27
CA ASN A 530 -0.52 -4.88 -19.71
C ASN A 530 0.47 -5.05 -18.54
N VAL A 531 1.02 -6.26 -18.39
CA VAL A 531 2.48 -6.53 -18.34
C VAL A 531 2.74 -8.05 -18.23
N LEU A 532 1.79 -8.86 -17.71
CA LEU A 532 1.99 -10.30 -17.52
C LEU A 532 0.76 -11.09 -17.98
N ASP A 533 0.89 -11.81 -19.11
CA ASP A 533 -0.07 -12.83 -19.55
C ASP A 533 -0.02 -13.99 -18.54
N PHE A 534 -0.79 -13.88 -17.45
CA PHE A 534 -1.01 -15.00 -16.56
C PHE A 534 -2.34 -15.66 -16.91
N ASP A 535 -2.26 -16.83 -17.52
CA ASP A 535 -3.45 -17.55 -18.01
C ASP A 535 -4.13 -18.38 -16.91
N HIS A 536 -3.48 -18.56 -15.76
CA HIS A 536 -3.93 -19.49 -14.72
C HIS A 536 -3.67 -18.97 -13.30
N LYS A 537 -4.43 -19.50 -12.34
CA LYS A 537 -4.36 -19.10 -10.93
C LYS A 537 -4.41 -20.29 -9.99
N ILE A 538 -3.73 -20.24 -8.85
CA ILE A 538 -3.79 -21.27 -7.81
C ILE A 538 -4.24 -20.65 -6.52
N TYR A 539 -5.15 -21.31 -5.81
CA TYR A 539 -5.58 -20.89 -4.47
C TYR A 539 -5.03 -21.83 -3.41
N LEU A 540 -4.44 -21.24 -2.37
CA LEU A 540 -4.19 -21.93 -1.11
C LEU A 540 -5.33 -21.62 -0.15
N LEU A 541 -6.14 -22.64 0.13
CA LEU A 541 -7.24 -22.57 1.09
C LEU A 541 -6.82 -23.12 2.45
N ARG A 542 -7.49 -22.61 3.48
CA ARG A 542 -7.44 -23.13 4.85
C ARG A 542 -8.86 -23.44 5.32
N PHE A 543 -9.01 -24.57 5.99
CA PHE A 543 -10.19 -24.87 6.79
C PHE A 543 -9.81 -25.03 8.26
N ILE A 544 -10.58 -24.41 9.15
CA ILE A 544 -10.49 -24.60 10.61
C ILE A 544 -11.85 -25.04 11.13
N GLU A 545 -11.91 -26.12 11.91
CA GLU A 545 -13.15 -26.75 12.39
C GLU A 545 -14.16 -25.76 13.03
N ASN A 546 -13.68 -24.73 13.73
CA ASN A 546 -14.53 -23.75 14.41
C ASN A 546 -14.72 -22.43 13.63
N GLU A 547 -14.00 -22.22 12.52
CA GLU A 547 -13.98 -20.94 11.78
C GLU A 547 -14.48 -21.08 10.34
N GLY A 548 -14.40 -22.29 9.75
CA GLY A 548 -14.81 -22.56 8.38
C GLY A 548 -13.66 -22.45 7.38
N TRP A 549 -14.01 -22.21 6.12
CA TRP A 549 -13.07 -22.06 5.01
C TRP A 549 -12.60 -20.61 4.88
N ASP A 550 -11.36 -20.46 4.46
CA ASP A 550 -10.72 -19.19 4.19
C ASP A 550 -9.75 -19.33 3.02
N ILE A 551 -9.60 -18.29 2.21
CA ILE A 551 -8.60 -18.23 1.14
C ILE A 551 -7.37 -17.57 1.75
N LEU A 552 -6.31 -18.35 2.00
CA LEU A 552 -5.06 -17.80 2.53
C LEU A 552 -4.39 -16.94 1.47
N THR A 553 -4.33 -17.40 0.23
CA THR A 553 -3.70 -16.62 -0.85
C THR A 553 -4.05 -17.21 -2.20
N SER A 554 -3.72 -16.47 -3.25
CA SER A 554 -3.82 -16.90 -4.63
C SER A 554 -2.58 -16.49 -5.41
N PHE A 555 -2.19 -17.29 -6.39
CA PHE A 555 -0.98 -17.08 -7.19
C PHE A 555 -1.30 -17.17 -8.67
N ASP A 556 -0.93 -16.16 -9.44
CA ASP A 556 -1.10 -16.18 -10.89
C ASP A 556 0.16 -16.78 -11.54
N TYR A 557 -0.01 -17.62 -12.56
CA TYR A 557 1.10 -18.25 -13.27
C TYR A 557 0.87 -18.30 -14.79
N PRO A 558 1.95 -18.20 -15.61
CA PRO A 558 1.81 -18.08 -17.05
C PRO A 558 1.59 -19.44 -17.72
N ASP A 559 2.61 -20.30 -17.76
CA ASP A 559 2.56 -21.56 -18.52
C ASP A 559 3.22 -22.75 -17.81
N TYR A 560 4.21 -22.50 -16.93
CA TYR A 560 4.93 -23.55 -16.20
C TYR A 560 4.59 -23.47 -14.72
N LEU A 561 4.02 -24.56 -14.21
CA LEU A 561 3.79 -24.79 -12.80
C LEU A 561 4.40 -26.14 -12.42
N ASP A 562 5.13 -26.17 -11.32
CA ASP A 562 5.51 -27.41 -10.63
C ASP A 562 5.24 -27.24 -9.14
N TRP A 563 4.93 -28.33 -8.45
CA TRP A 563 4.62 -28.29 -7.03
C TRP A 563 5.02 -29.59 -6.34
N ILE A 564 5.26 -29.50 -5.03
CA ILE A 564 5.58 -30.65 -4.19
C ILE A 564 4.89 -30.54 -2.84
N ASN A 565 4.54 -31.71 -2.29
CA ASN A 565 4.09 -31.87 -0.91
C ASN A 565 4.91 -33.01 -0.30
N GLN A 566 6.01 -32.66 0.39
CA GLN A 566 6.95 -33.64 0.93
C GLN A 566 7.67 -33.09 2.16
N ASP A 567 7.92 -33.95 3.13
CA ASP A 567 8.75 -33.67 4.31
C ASP A 567 10.24 -33.67 3.94
N PHE A 568 10.79 -32.46 3.75
CA PHE A 568 12.19 -32.18 3.42
C PHE A 568 13.05 -31.94 4.66
N THR A 569 12.45 -31.42 5.73
CA THR A 569 13.12 -31.11 6.99
C THR A 569 13.30 -32.35 7.87
N GLY A 570 12.51 -33.40 7.63
CA GLY A 570 12.51 -34.65 8.40
C GLY A 570 11.85 -34.53 9.77
N ASP A 571 11.07 -33.47 9.99
CA ASP A 571 10.36 -33.21 11.25
C ASP A 571 9.01 -33.95 11.32
N GLY A 572 8.59 -34.58 10.21
CA GLY A 572 7.34 -35.33 10.08
C GLY A 572 6.17 -34.49 9.58
N ILE A 573 6.39 -33.22 9.22
CA ILE A 573 5.40 -32.29 8.67
C ILE A 573 5.83 -31.98 7.24
N PRO A 574 4.99 -32.25 6.23
CA PRO A 574 5.40 -32.03 4.86
C PRO A 574 5.36 -30.53 4.51
N GLU A 575 6.38 -30.08 3.77
CA GLU A 575 6.39 -28.76 3.16
C GLU A 575 5.63 -28.76 1.83
N ILE A 576 4.90 -27.68 1.59
CA ILE A 576 4.25 -27.43 0.29
C ILE A 576 5.07 -26.40 -0.46
N GLY A 577 5.73 -26.82 -1.52
CA GLY A 577 6.46 -25.97 -2.45
C GLY A 577 5.68 -25.80 -3.75
N ILE A 578 5.57 -24.58 -4.25
CA ILE A 578 4.97 -24.26 -5.54
C ILE A 578 5.98 -23.40 -6.28
N VAL A 579 6.27 -23.72 -7.53
CA VAL A 579 7.17 -22.93 -8.36
C VAL A 579 6.54 -22.70 -9.73
N TYR A 580 6.64 -21.47 -10.22
CA TYR A 580 6.35 -21.15 -11.61
C TYR A 580 7.49 -20.38 -12.24
N LYS A 581 7.51 -20.37 -13.58
CA LYS A 581 8.57 -19.75 -14.36
C LYS A 581 8.02 -18.53 -15.11
N TYR A 582 8.76 -17.41 -15.08
CA TYR A 582 8.49 -16.28 -15.96
C TYR A 582 9.16 -16.49 -17.32
N ASP A 583 8.37 -16.42 -18.40
CA ASP A 583 8.87 -16.50 -19.77
C ASP A 583 9.08 -15.13 -20.44
N ASN A 584 8.80 -14.02 -19.74
CA ASN A 584 8.95 -12.67 -20.29
C ASN A 584 10.31 -12.02 -19.93
N PRO A 585 11.28 -11.94 -20.86
CA PRO A 585 12.60 -11.38 -20.59
C PRO A 585 12.62 -9.85 -20.41
N GLU A 586 11.52 -9.13 -20.69
CA GLU A 586 11.47 -7.66 -20.53
C GLU A 586 11.29 -7.22 -19.06
N TYR A 587 10.88 -8.13 -18.17
CA TYR A 587 10.63 -7.84 -16.75
C TYR A 587 11.43 -8.74 -15.80
N THR A 588 12.43 -9.48 -16.31
CA THR A 588 13.24 -10.36 -15.47
C THR A 588 14.44 -9.60 -14.88
N PRO A 589 14.59 -9.53 -13.55
CA PRO A 589 15.80 -9.01 -12.90
C PRO A 589 16.99 -9.98 -13.00
N CYS A 590 16.79 -11.19 -13.53
CA CYS A 590 17.85 -12.17 -13.76
C CYS A 590 18.75 -11.80 -14.95
N GLU A 591 19.99 -12.31 -14.94
CA GLU A 591 20.93 -12.01 -16.01
C GLU A 591 20.54 -12.69 -17.35
N LEU A 592 20.99 -12.10 -18.46
CA LEU A 592 20.84 -12.69 -19.80
C LEU A 592 21.41 -14.11 -19.84
N GLY A 593 20.53 -15.10 -20.03
CA GLY A 593 20.89 -16.53 -20.06
C GLY A 593 20.41 -17.32 -18.85
N GLU A 594 19.64 -16.69 -17.96
CA GLU A 594 18.98 -17.31 -16.81
C GLU A 594 17.46 -17.37 -17.01
N ASN A 595 16.83 -18.35 -16.37
CA ASN A 595 15.39 -18.43 -16.16
C ASN A 595 15.09 -17.82 -14.80
N GLN A 596 14.03 -17.02 -14.72
CA GLN A 596 13.47 -16.57 -13.45
C GLN A 596 12.36 -17.52 -13.02
N TYR A 597 12.44 -17.95 -11.77
CA TYR A 597 11.40 -18.70 -11.08
C TYR A 597 10.86 -17.88 -9.93
N SER A 598 9.59 -18.07 -9.62
CA SER A 598 9.00 -17.65 -8.35
C SER A 598 8.60 -18.88 -7.58
N ALA A 599 8.93 -18.90 -6.29
CA ALA A 599 8.62 -20.00 -5.41
C ALA A 599 7.78 -19.52 -4.23
N TYR A 600 6.72 -20.27 -3.95
CA TYR A 600 5.98 -20.22 -2.72
C TYR A 600 6.28 -21.47 -1.91
N LEU A 601 6.53 -21.28 -0.64
CA LEU A 601 6.88 -22.36 0.25
C LEU A 601 6.14 -22.21 1.56
N LEU A 602 5.28 -23.18 1.86
CA LEU A 602 4.78 -23.38 3.20
C LEU A 602 5.76 -24.28 3.97
N SER A 603 6.39 -23.75 5.01
CA SER A 603 7.35 -24.46 5.85
C SER A 603 7.01 -24.34 7.34
N HIS A 604 7.33 -25.37 8.11
CA HIS A 604 7.16 -25.40 9.56
C HIS A 604 8.44 -24.92 10.27
N LEU A 605 8.33 -23.96 11.20
CA LEU A 605 9.48 -23.32 11.86
C LEU A 605 9.68 -23.75 13.32
N ALA A 606 8.59 -24.06 14.03
CA ALA A 606 8.59 -24.44 15.45
C ALA A 606 7.25 -25.07 15.83
N GLU A 607 7.13 -25.67 17.03
CA GLU A 607 5.90 -26.32 17.52
C GLU A 607 4.65 -25.40 17.38
N ASN A 608 3.82 -25.65 16.36
CA ASN A 608 2.64 -24.88 15.92
C ASN A 608 2.89 -23.60 15.09
N TRP A 609 4.05 -23.48 14.46
CA TRP A 609 4.45 -22.33 13.64
C TRP A 609 4.69 -22.75 12.19
N ASN A 610 3.84 -22.27 11.28
CA ASN A 610 4.04 -22.41 9.85
C ASN A 610 4.26 -21.02 9.24
N ILE A 611 5.20 -20.90 8.32
CA ILE A 611 5.40 -19.72 7.50
C ILE A 611 5.06 -20.07 6.06
N LEU A 612 4.23 -19.24 5.42
CA LEU A 612 4.16 -19.23 3.97
C LEU A 612 5.14 -18.15 3.50
N TYR A 613 6.24 -18.60 2.90
CA TYR A 613 7.25 -17.75 2.32
C TYR A 613 7.01 -17.61 0.81
N PHE A 614 7.20 -16.41 0.27
CA PHE A 614 7.11 -16.11 -1.15
C PHE A 614 8.36 -15.35 -1.59
N ASP A 615 9.02 -15.83 -2.63
CA ASP A 615 10.06 -15.09 -3.34
C ASP A 615 9.82 -15.18 -4.84
N ASN A 616 9.79 -14.01 -5.46
CA ASN A 616 9.50 -13.86 -6.87
C ASN A 616 10.77 -13.98 -7.75
N GLN A 617 11.97 -14.16 -7.17
CA GLN A 617 13.24 -13.99 -7.88
C GLN A 617 14.27 -15.09 -7.57
N ILE A 618 14.02 -16.31 -8.05
CA ILE A 618 15.05 -17.36 -8.12
C ILE A 618 15.61 -17.44 -9.54
N CYS A 619 16.84 -16.95 -9.73
CA CYS A 619 17.54 -16.97 -11.01
C CYS A 619 18.36 -18.25 -11.16
N LEU A 620 18.07 -19.06 -12.19
CA LEU A 620 18.82 -20.27 -12.52
C LEU A 620 19.28 -20.22 -13.98
N PRO A 621 20.49 -20.68 -14.33
CA PRO A 621 20.90 -20.79 -15.72
C PRO A 621 19.86 -21.53 -16.58
N MET A 622 19.59 -21.05 -17.80
CA MET A 622 18.51 -21.57 -18.67
C MET A 622 18.54 -23.09 -18.91
N ASN A 623 19.71 -23.72 -18.75
CA ASN A 623 19.95 -25.15 -18.92
C ASN A 623 19.77 -25.99 -17.64
N ILE A 624 19.39 -25.37 -16.52
CA ILE A 624 19.18 -26.01 -15.23
C ILE A 624 17.70 -25.84 -14.85
N PRO A 625 16.92 -26.93 -14.74
CA PRO A 625 15.54 -26.84 -14.26
C PRO A 625 15.54 -26.53 -12.76
N PHE A 626 14.44 -25.96 -12.27
CA PHE A 626 14.20 -25.84 -10.84
C PHE A 626 14.13 -27.23 -10.20
N ALA A 627 14.77 -27.39 -9.04
CA ALA A 627 14.75 -28.63 -8.27
C ALA A 627 14.38 -28.29 -6.82
N PHE A 628 13.21 -28.75 -6.36
CA PHE A 628 12.74 -28.51 -5.01
C PHE A 628 13.73 -29.01 -3.96
N GLU A 629 14.40 -30.13 -4.22
CA GLU A 629 15.39 -30.68 -3.30
C GLU A 629 16.51 -29.69 -2.99
N ASP A 630 16.95 -28.86 -3.93
CA ASP A 630 18.09 -27.97 -3.73
C ASP A 630 17.71 -26.70 -2.93
N VAL A 631 16.44 -26.30 -3.00
CA VAL A 631 15.89 -25.10 -2.32
C VAL A 631 15.29 -25.45 -0.96
N LEU A 632 14.59 -26.58 -0.85
CA LEU A 632 13.88 -27.02 0.36
C LEU A 632 14.74 -27.81 1.34
N GLN A 633 16.02 -28.00 1.03
CA GLN A 633 16.95 -28.75 1.87
C GLN A 633 17.14 -28.10 3.25
N ASP A 634 17.01 -28.92 4.30
CA ASP A 634 17.60 -28.67 5.62
C ASP A 634 19.01 -29.27 5.67
N LYS A 635 20.03 -28.48 5.32
CA LYS A 635 21.43 -28.97 5.31
C LYS A 635 21.99 -29.04 6.71
N ASN A 636 21.43 -28.29 7.66
CA ASN A 636 21.98 -28.13 8.99
C ASN A 636 21.35 -29.13 10.00
N GLY A 637 20.19 -29.69 9.67
CA GLY A 637 19.46 -30.70 10.43
C GLY A 637 18.68 -30.14 11.62
N ASP A 638 18.30 -28.86 11.61
CA ASP A 638 17.54 -28.20 12.67
C ASP A 638 16.02 -28.35 12.51
N GLY A 639 15.56 -29.03 11.46
CA GLY A 639 14.16 -29.21 11.13
C GLY A 639 13.55 -28.00 10.43
N ARG A 640 14.36 -27.14 9.79
CA ARG A 640 13.90 -25.94 9.09
C ARG A 640 14.50 -25.86 7.70
N VAL A 641 13.75 -25.28 6.78
CA VAL A 641 14.26 -25.04 5.43
C VAL A 641 15.28 -23.89 5.47
N ASP A 642 16.56 -24.20 5.21
CA ASP A 642 17.67 -23.24 5.28
C ASP A 642 17.43 -21.99 4.42
N TRP A 643 16.84 -22.18 3.24
CA TRP A 643 16.56 -21.06 2.33
C TRP A 643 15.57 -20.05 2.93
N VAL A 644 14.52 -20.50 3.62
CA VAL A 644 13.57 -19.62 4.32
C VAL A 644 14.28 -18.82 5.41
N ILE A 645 15.17 -19.46 6.17
CA ILE A 645 15.94 -18.80 7.22
C ILE A 645 16.86 -17.73 6.64
N ASN A 646 17.59 -18.05 5.56
CA ASN A 646 18.46 -17.09 4.89
C ASN A 646 17.69 -15.89 4.35
N GLN A 647 16.48 -16.11 3.84
CA GLN A 647 15.64 -15.03 3.34
C GLN A 647 15.10 -14.15 4.47
N LEU A 648 14.62 -14.73 5.58
CA LEU A 648 14.24 -13.97 6.77
C LEU A 648 15.42 -13.13 7.30
N GLU A 649 16.65 -13.65 7.27
CA GLU A 649 17.84 -12.88 7.62
C GLU A 649 18.13 -11.74 6.63
N ALA A 650 17.97 -11.98 5.33
CA ALA A 650 18.09 -10.96 4.28
C ALA A 650 17.05 -9.85 4.44
N ASP A 651 15.83 -10.22 4.84
CA ASP A 651 14.72 -9.32 5.19
C ASP A 651 14.87 -8.69 6.59
N ASN A 652 16.07 -8.74 7.18
CA ASN A 652 16.43 -8.11 8.46
C ASN A 652 15.70 -8.64 9.71
N TYR A 653 15.16 -9.86 9.70
CA TYR A 653 14.64 -10.50 10.90
C TYR A 653 15.75 -11.08 11.78
N ASP A 654 15.59 -10.97 13.10
CA ASP A 654 16.46 -11.61 14.09
C ASP A 654 16.05 -13.09 14.29
N VAL A 655 16.46 -13.96 13.36
CA VAL A 655 16.11 -15.40 13.36
C VAL A 655 16.68 -16.17 14.55
N ALA A 656 17.67 -15.62 15.26
CA ALA A 656 18.21 -16.22 16.49
C ALA A 656 17.16 -16.33 17.61
N LEU A 657 16.05 -15.60 17.51
CA LEU A 657 14.95 -15.66 18.46
C LEU A 657 13.97 -16.81 18.21
N LEU A 658 14.02 -17.48 17.04
CA LEU A 658 13.17 -18.64 16.73
C LEU A 658 13.32 -19.77 17.76
N GLU A 659 14.46 -19.88 18.43
CA GLU A 659 14.68 -20.86 19.51
C GLU A 659 13.97 -20.51 20.82
N THR A 660 13.47 -19.28 20.95
CA THR A 660 12.95 -18.71 22.20
C THR A 660 11.44 -18.40 22.17
N ILE A 661 10.78 -18.56 21.03
CA ILE A 661 9.35 -18.27 20.84
C ILE A 661 8.50 -19.32 21.59
N PRO A 662 7.68 -18.92 22.58
CA PRO A 662 6.77 -19.84 23.26
C PRO A 662 5.63 -20.30 22.32
N ALA A 663 5.23 -21.57 22.46
CA ALA A 663 4.26 -22.31 21.62
C ALA A 663 2.78 -21.85 21.70
N THR A 664 2.48 -20.55 21.66
CA THR A 664 1.12 -20.04 21.97
C THR A 664 0.37 -19.33 20.84
N ARG A 665 0.92 -19.23 19.62
CA ARG A 665 0.16 -18.65 18.49
C ARG A 665 0.39 -19.45 17.23
N THR A 666 -0.69 -19.91 16.61
CA THR A 666 -0.69 -20.40 15.23
C THR A 666 -0.78 -19.16 14.35
N LEU A 667 0.23 -18.97 13.52
CA LEU A 667 0.33 -17.84 12.61
C LEU A 667 0.11 -18.38 11.20
N ALA A 668 -0.82 -17.78 10.45
CA ALA A 668 -0.81 -17.88 9.00
C ALA A 668 -0.03 -16.65 8.54
N VAL A 669 1.25 -16.83 8.20
CA VAL A 669 2.02 -15.71 7.63
C VAL A 669 1.63 -15.57 6.18
N HIS A 670 1.17 -14.39 5.79
CA HIS A 670 1.15 -13.94 4.41
C HIS A 670 2.48 -13.26 4.10
N LEU A 671 3.23 -13.70 3.08
CA LEU A 671 4.18 -12.81 2.41
C LEU A 671 3.51 -12.15 1.20
N VAL A 672 2.59 -11.25 1.52
CA VAL A 672 2.22 -10.10 0.69
C VAL A 672 2.14 -8.91 1.65
N SER A 673 3.31 -8.35 1.96
CA SER A 673 3.51 -7.03 2.57
C SER A 673 2.56 -6.63 3.72
N TYR A 674 2.70 -7.12 4.97
CA TYR A 674 2.37 -6.36 6.20
C TYR A 674 3.02 -7.03 7.44
N ASP A 675 3.88 -6.30 8.15
CA ASP A 675 4.73 -6.71 9.30
C ASP A 675 4.02 -7.34 10.52
N SER A 676 2.70 -7.30 10.61
CA SER A 676 2.00 -7.58 11.89
C SER A 676 2.04 -9.04 12.34
N ASP A 677 2.24 -9.98 11.41
CA ASP A 677 2.16 -11.40 11.74
C ASP A 677 3.50 -11.95 12.27
N LEU A 678 4.64 -11.40 11.85
CA LEU A 678 5.97 -11.87 12.28
C LEU A 678 6.39 -11.37 13.68
N GLU A 679 5.47 -10.81 14.49
CA GLU A 679 5.69 -10.22 15.82
C GLU A 679 6.74 -10.89 16.75
N PRO A 680 6.84 -12.23 16.87
CA PRO A 680 7.84 -12.84 17.75
C PRO A 680 9.22 -13.02 17.10
N LEU A 681 9.34 -12.86 15.78
CA LEU A 681 10.60 -12.54 15.12
C LEU A 681 10.80 -11.02 15.20
N ILE A 682 11.87 -10.58 15.86
CA ILE A 682 12.15 -9.15 15.95
C ILE A 682 12.63 -8.67 14.58
N SER A 683 11.80 -7.93 13.86
CA SER A 683 12.24 -7.11 12.73
C SER A 683 13.19 -6.03 13.27
N LYS A 684 14.45 -6.06 12.79
CA LYS A 684 15.43 -5.02 13.17
C LYS A 684 14.92 -3.64 12.77
N THR A 685 14.29 -3.53 11.61
CA THR A 685 13.69 -2.29 11.13
C THR A 685 12.60 -1.79 12.07
N ALA A 686 11.63 -2.63 12.43
CA ALA A 686 10.50 -2.22 13.26
C ALA A 686 10.97 -1.66 14.62
N ILE A 687 11.96 -2.31 15.25
CA ILE A 687 12.56 -1.80 16.49
C ILE A 687 13.31 -0.50 16.28
N LEU A 688 14.08 -0.37 15.19
CA LEU A 688 14.78 0.88 14.89
C LEU A 688 13.81 2.03 14.61
N GLY A 689 12.68 1.75 13.95
CA GLY A 689 11.55 2.65 13.79
C GLY A 689 10.97 3.07 15.14
N ASP A 690 10.59 2.12 16.00
CA ASP A 690 10.07 2.39 17.36
C ASP A 690 11.02 3.24 18.20
N LEU A 691 12.31 2.89 18.22
CA LEU A 691 13.32 3.66 18.96
C LEU A 691 13.45 5.09 18.45
N THR A 692 13.37 5.29 17.14
CA THR A 692 13.41 6.61 16.51
C THR A 692 12.18 7.42 16.88
N THR A 693 10.99 6.84 16.74
CA THR A 693 9.72 7.47 17.11
C THR A 693 9.71 7.85 18.59
N ARG A 694 10.03 6.90 19.48
CA ARG A 694 10.14 7.16 20.92
C ARG A 694 11.18 8.23 21.24
N PHE A 695 12.27 8.32 20.48
CA PHE A 695 13.27 9.37 20.67
C PHE A 695 12.66 10.75 20.42
N PHE A 696 11.96 10.94 19.29
CA PHE A 696 11.41 12.24 18.92
C PHE A 696 10.13 12.61 19.68
N GLU A 697 9.35 11.64 20.16
CA GLU A 697 8.15 11.88 20.98
C GLU A 697 8.45 12.07 22.47
N SER A 698 9.62 11.62 22.94
CA SER A 698 9.95 11.68 24.36
C SER A 698 10.37 13.09 24.80
N PRO A 699 9.78 13.66 25.86
CA PRO A 699 10.28 14.90 26.46
C PRO A 699 11.64 14.70 27.16
N THR A 700 12.08 13.45 27.35
CA THR A 700 13.37 13.07 27.95
C THR A 700 14.02 11.94 27.15
N PRO A 701 14.59 12.23 25.97
CA PRO A 701 15.18 11.20 25.09
C PRO A 701 16.34 10.42 25.75
N SER A 702 16.98 10.98 26.77
CA SER A 702 18.07 10.31 27.50
C SER A 702 17.67 9.03 28.23
N LEU A 703 16.38 8.82 28.50
CA LEU A 703 15.89 7.54 29.05
C LEU A 703 16.04 6.37 28.07
N LEU A 704 16.23 6.64 26.78
CA LEU A 704 16.41 5.62 25.74
C LEU A 704 17.85 5.12 25.61
N ARG A 705 18.83 5.78 26.24
CA ARG A 705 20.25 5.40 26.13
C ARG A 705 20.52 3.91 26.35
N PRO A 706 19.94 3.23 27.38
CA PRO A 706 20.16 1.80 27.58
C PRO A 706 19.66 0.95 26.41
N ASP A 707 18.52 1.30 25.83
CA ASP A 707 17.94 0.59 24.69
C ASP A 707 18.80 0.82 23.43
N LEU A 708 19.16 2.08 23.15
CA LEU A 708 20.05 2.44 22.03
C LEU A 708 21.40 1.72 22.12
N GLU A 709 22.02 1.69 23.31
CA GLU A 709 23.28 0.99 23.54
C GLU A 709 23.15 -0.54 23.39
N PHE A 710 22.05 -1.10 23.88
CA PHE A 710 21.76 -2.53 23.78
C PHE A 710 21.65 -2.97 22.31
N TYR A 711 20.78 -2.33 21.53
CA TYR A 711 20.57 -2.70 20.13
C TYR A 711 21.76 -2.36 19.25
N ARG A 712 22.49 -1.26 19.54
CA ARG A 712 23.74 -0.93 18.86
C ARG A 712 24.77 -2.04 19.04
N THR A 713 24.87 -2.60 20.23
CA THR A 713 25.80 -3.70 20.52
C THR A 713 25.31 -5.04 19.95
N ARG A 714 24.00 -5.26 19.91
CA ARG A 714 23.39 -6.51 19.40
C ARG A 714 23.50 -6.63 17.88
N TRP A 715 23.23 -5.54 17.16
CA TRP A 715 23.06 -5.56 15.70
C TRP A 715 24.11 -4.73 14.95
N GLY A 716 24.79 -3.80 15.63
CA GLY A 716 25.78 -2.90 15.00
C GLY A 716 27.23 -3.41 15.02
N THR A 717 27.47 -4.69 15.31
CA THR A 717 28.83 -5.24 15.44
C THR A 717 29.27 -6.13 14.28
N GLY A 718 28.39 -6.34 13.29
CA GLY A 718 28.73 -7.08 12.07
C GLY A 718 29.66 -6.29 11.14
N ALA A 719 30.32 -6.99 10.22
CA ALA A 719 31.18 -6.40 9.19
C ALA A 719 30.45 -6.16 7.86
N ASP A 720 29.16 -6.47 7.81
CA ASP A 720 28.28 -6.25 6.67
C ASP A 720 27.72 -4.81 6.67
N PRO A 721 27.37 -4.27 5.48
CA PRO A 721 26.85 -2.90 5.35
C PRO A 721 25.60 -2.61 6.20
N THR A 722 24.73 -3.60 6.41
CA THR A 722 23.52 -3.46 7.22
C THR A 722 23.86 -3.19 8.68
N SER A 723 24.74 -4.00 9.27
CA SER A 723 25.24 -3.80 10.63
C SER A 723 25.90 -2.43 10.79
N GLU A 724 26.66 -1.97 9.78
CA GLU A 724 27.29 -0.66 9.78
C GLU A 724 26.26 0.49 9.79
N GLN A 725 25.19 0.39 8.99
CA GLN A 725 24.11 1.37 9.00
C GLN A 725 23.34 1.40 10.33
N ILE A 726 23.06 0.23 10.92
CA ILE A 726 22.39 0.12 12.23
C ILE A 726 23.26 0.78 13.32
N TYR A 727 24.56 0.50 13.32
CA TYR A 727 25.49 1.14 14.24
C TYR A 727 25.47 2.66 14.08
N ALA A 728 25.52 3.13 12.82
CA ALA A 728 25.59 4.54 12.52
C ALA A 728 24.32 5.29 12.95
N HIS A 729 23.15 4.73 12.65
CA HIS A 729 21.84 5.24 13.08
C HIS A 729 21.75 5.36 14.60
N LEU A 730 21.96 4.27 15.32
CA LEU A 730 21.81 4.25 16.78
C LEU A 730 22.85 5.13 17.48
N THR A 731 24.05 5.25 16.92
CA THR A 731 25.09 6.14 17.44
C THR A 731 24.73 7.62 17.22
N TYR A 732 24.09 7.98 16.10
CA TYR A 732 23.61 9.33 15.87
C TYR A 732 22.52 9.73 16.87
N LEU A 733 21.50 8.88 17.06
CA LEU A 733 20.46 9.11 18.07
C LEU A 733 21.07 9.20 19.48
N LEU A 734 22.02 8.33 19.80
CA LEU A 734 22.73 8.39 21.08
C LEU A 734 23.48 9.72 21.26
N ALA A 735 24.16 10.22 20.22
CA ALA A 735 24.84 11.52 20.24
C ALA A 735 23.85 12.66 20.53
N LEU A 736 22.69 12.66 19.87
CA LEU A 736 21.64 13.64 20.12
C LEU A 736 21.12 13.59 21.56
N THR A 737 21.00 12.40 22.18
CA THR A 737 20.60 12.33 23.60
C THR A 737 21.57 13.10 24.51
N TYR A 738 22.87 13.05 24.24
CA TYR A 738 23.88 13.77 25.02
C TYR A 738 23.85 15.27 24.73
N GLU A 739 23.69 15.63 23.46
CA GLU A 739 23.62 17.03 23.06
C GLU A 739 22.42 17.75 23.69
N LEU A 740 21.24 17.15 23.65
CA LEU A 740 20.02 17.73 24.19
C LEU A 740 20.05 17.91 25.72
N GLU A 741 20.89 17.14 26.42
CA GLU A 741 21.15 17.34 27.86
C GLU A 741 22.29 18.34 28.15
N GLY A 742 22.93 18.88 27.11
CA GLY A 742 24.04 19.81 27.21
C GLY A 742 25.41 19.16 27.46
N ASP A 743 25.54 17.84 27.28
CA ASP A 743 26.84 17.15 27.29
C ASP A 743 27.47 17.18 25.88
N GLU A 744 27.92 18.37 25.49
CA GLU A 744 28.52 18.60 24.17
C GLU A 744 29.79 17.77 23.93
N THR A 745 30.51 17.39 25.00
CA THR A 745 31.76 16.62 24.86
C THR A 745 31.45 15.19 24.43
N GLN A 746 30.49 14.55 25.10
CA GLN A 746 30.09 13.18 24.75
C GLN A 746 29.36 13.13 23.40
N ALA A 747 28.54 14.13 23.09
CA ALA A 747 27.89 14.26 21.79
C ALA A 747 28.90 14.43 20.65
N ALA A 748 29.86 15.35 20.78
CA ALA A 748 30.90 15.57 19.77
C ALA A 748 31.75 14.30 19.54
N ALA A 749 32.04 13.54 20.60
CA ALA A 749 32.76 12.27 20.48
C ALA A 749 32.00 11.23 19.67
N LEU A 750 30.68 11.12 19.84
CA LEU A 750 29.86 10.17 19.10
C LEU A 750 29.66 10.61 17.64
N PHE A 751 29.45 11.90 17.37
CA PHE A 751 29.42 12.39 15.98
C PHE A 751 30.76 12.21 15.28
N TYR A 752 31.88 12.42 15.98
CA TYR A 752 33.21 12.18 15.43
C TYR A 752 33.48 10.69 15.19
N ASP A 753 32.99 9.80 16.06
CA ASP A 753 33.07 8.34 15.86
C ASP A 753 32.44 7.92 14.53
N LEU A 754 31.26 8.45 14.21
CA LEU A 754 30.59 8.22 12.92
C LEU A 754 31.44 8.70 11.74
N LEU A 755 31.95 9.93 11.81
CA LEU A 755 32.78 10.51 10.76
C LEU A 755 34.08 9.73 10.54
N ALA A 756 34.72 9.29 11.62
CA ALA A 756 36.03 8.66 11.55
C ALA A 756 35.97 7.16 11.20
N ASN A 757 34.96 6.45 11.70
CA ASN A 757 34.89 4.99 11.63
C ASN A 757 33.80 4.46 10.70
N HIS A 758 32.83 5.29 10.30
CA HIS A 758 31.70 4.91 9.44
C HIS A 758 31.44 5.91 8.28
N PRO A 759 32.49 6.37 7.57
CA PRO A 759 32.41 7.51 6.64
C PRO A 759 31.52 7.28 5.42
N ASP A 760 31.20 6.03 5.10
CA ASP A 760 30.42 5.65 3.91
C ASP A 760 28.90 5.68 4.17
N THR A 761 28.47 6.08 5.36
CA THR A 761 27.05 6.16 5.75
C THR A 761 26.46 7.56 5.61
N LEU A 762 25.17 7.68 5.25
CA LEU A 762 24.45 8.98 5.27
C LEU A 762 24.48 9.64 6.66
N TRP A 763 24.47 8.84 7.72
CA TRP A 763 24.63 9.27 9.10
C TRP A 763 25.96 9.96 9.40
N ALA A 764 27.05 9.51 8.78
CA ALA A 764 28.35 10.17 8.94
C ALA A 764 28.38 11.55 8.29
N TYR A 765 27.71 11.74 7.14
CA TYR A 765 27.57 13.07 6.54
C TYR A 765 26.73 14.01 7.40
N LEU A 766 25.61 13.50 7.94
CA LEU A 766 24.80 14.26 8.87
C LEU A 766 25.62 14.63 10.12
N ALA A 767 26.36 13.68 10.69
CA ALA A 767 27.24 13.91 11.84
C ALA A 767 28.36 14.91 11.54
N ALA A 768 28.94 14.88 10.33
CA ALA A 768 29.94 15.84 9.89
C ALA A 768 29.38 17.27 9.88
N SER A 769 28.13 17.44 9.46
CA SER A 769 27.44 18.75 9.45
C SER A 769 27.24 19.33 10.86
N ARG A 770 27.28 18.48 11.89
CA ARG A 770 27.19 18.86 13.31
C ARG A 770 28.54 19.30 13.90
N LEU A 771 29.65 19.07 13.20
CA LEU A 771 31.00 19.33 13.69
C LEU A 771 31.63 20.53 12.97
N VAL A 772 32.08 21.51 13.75
CA VAL A 772 32.86 22.66 13.24
C VAL A 772 34.21 22.73 13.95
N LEU A 773 35.27 23.06 13.21
CA LEU A 773 36.59 23.25 13.79
C LEU A 773 36.60 24.43 14.76
N LYS A 774 37.19 24.20 15.95
CA LYS A 774 37.46 25.27 16.90
C LYS A 774 38.46 26.26 16.29
N PRO A 775 38.26 27.57 16.50
CA PRO A 775 39.13 28.61 15.98
C PRO A 775 40.53 28.63 16.59
#